data_AF-A0A944ZH76-F1
#
_entry.id   AF-A0A944ZH76-F1
#
_cell.length_a   1.000
_cell.length_b   1.000
_cell.length_c   1.000
_cell.angle_alpha   90.00
_cell.angle_beta   90.00
_cell.angle_gamma   90.00
#
_symmetry.space_group_name_H-M   'P 1'
#
loop_
_entity.id
_entity.type
_entity.pdbx_description
1 polymer ?
#
loop_
_entity_poly.entity_id
_entity_poly.type
_entity_poly.pdbx_seq_one_letter_code
_entity_poly.pdbx_strand_id
1 'polypeptide(L)'
;NSVFELNANGRAAVGPANRFGRGQNAPSVIFVRNTQPTILNNTIRNNTTDQVANTAAISINANSLNYQLNTDLGRSTGYADALSGFEDNHGPLIVGNRLDNNDINGMVVRGETLTTEGVWDDQSITHVLFDQIVIDDFHTYGGLRLQSSADASLVVKLLGANAGFTATGDPLEIDDRIGGVIQIVGQPKSPVILTSFLDDTRGAGVQSNGDPIVDTNNDGAASQPQPGDWDTILIDRFAHDANVEVVLENEIRSANAPGSNASATSAEYLGSLANNTKSGDDIRRLGFDVNGLIGSRSDMDVYSFEADAGTEVWVDFDHTSNSLDAIVELIDGTGAVLARSTNSLDERDGKIALFQDSSIPTTVHPMAKVDGYGGVDYWQLNKRDPGFRLVMPGPVGTTGTYHLRVRSNTAPDRIHLLDAGLSSGAYQMSIRLGERESVAGSTVRYADIAYADTGVTVLGQPIHSPLGGEKTESGTNNSRLTADFVGNILAVDRGATSIGGILNGAADVDWYEFNVNGNSLQGGVDDDPDPDASSGNLWSLTFDMDYADGLGRANTSIYIYDENGNLVAFSGDSNVADDQPQPNVDSQLEDLSRGSVGVTDPLIGPISLLEGTYFVAVTTNQVVSAEQSQYLTPGVANPYLRLEPVNSVNRIAEDHLDVSGAAGHTTYENSEIRDLFRDPDDDAFRAVDWNLGDVTFYVLRNDPTTKGSSQVSTVDPFTGVAEVLNFSNAGWDLNDFDFNANNELFAFSSDADDEGFRCEPRDASAGQYIQI
;
A
#
# COMPACT_ATOMS: atom_id res chain seq x y z
N ASN A 1 25.23 16.65 39.89
CA ASN A 1 25.19 17.47 38.66
C ASN A 1 26.42 18.32 38.56
N SER A 2 26.82 18.67 37.34
CA SER A 2 28.11 19.29 37.02
C SER A 2 27.95 20.71 36.50
N VAL A 3 29.02 21.50 36.62
CA VAL A 3 29.15 22.83 36.00
C VAL A 3 30.24 22.76 34.93
N PHE A 4 29.91 23.12 33.70
CA PHE A 4 30.83 23.21 32.57
C PHE A 4 31.04 24.69 32.22
N GLU A 5 32.19 25.24 32.60
CA GLU A 5 32.56 26.62 32.30
C GLU A 5 34.00 26.75 31.79
N LEU A 6 34.25 27.78 30.97
CA LEU A 6 35.58 28.11 30.45
C LEU A 6 36.26 26.95 29.67
N ASN A 7 35.48 26.10 28.99
CA ASN A 7 35.98 24.92 28.26
C ASN A 7 36.51 25.23 26.85
N ALA A 8 36.37 26.47 26.39
CA ALA A 8 36.63 26.88 25.02
C ALA A 8 35.92 25.99 23.97
N ASN A 9 36.42 25.96 22.73
CA ASN A 9 35.81 25.24 21.61
C ASN A 9 36.07 23.72 21.59
N GLY A 10 36.57 23.13 22.68
CA GLY A 10 36.90 21.70 22.76
C GLY A 10 38.05 21.25 21.85
N ARG A 11 38.83 22.17 21.26
CA ARG A 11 40.05 21.87 20.48
C ARG A 11 41.29 22.41 21.20
N ALA A 12 42.28 21.54 21.44
CA ALA A 12 43.58 21.99 21.91
C ALA A 12 44.37 22.67 20.77
N ALA A 13 44.99 23.81 21.04
CA ALA A 13 45.75 24.60 20.05
C ALA A 13 46.95 23.87 19.39
N VAL A 14 47.29 22.66 19.83
CA VAL A 14 48.53 21.94 19.45
C VAL A 14 48.28 20.51 18.93
N GLY A 15 47.02 20.12 18.67
CA GLY A 15 46.67 18.77 18.20
C GLY A 15 46.30 18.70 16.70
N PRO A 16 46.51 17.56 16.02
CA PRO A 16 46.00 17.35 14.67
C PRO A 16 44.46 17.29 14.66
N ALA A 17 43.83 17.71 13.57
CA ALA A 17 42.36 17.83 13.45
C ALA A 17 41.60 16.52 13.79
N ASN A 18 42.21 15.36 13.52
CA ASN A 18 41.64 14.04 13.81
C ASN A 18 41.83 13.58 15.28
N ARG A 19 42.33 14.45 16.16
CA ARG A 19 42.57 14.17 17.59
C ARG A 19 43.32 12.85 17.83
N PHE A 20 44.39 12.61 17.07
CA PHE A 20 45.20 11.38 17.14
C PHE A 20 44.38 10.09 16.91
N GLY A 21 43.47 10.13 15.93
CA GLY A 21 42.62 8.99 15.57
C GLY A 21 41.29 8.90 16.32
N ARG A 22 40.95 9.89 17.15
CA ARG A 22 39.66 9.97 17.88
C ARG A 22 38.58 10.72 17.10
N GLY A 23 38.80 10.94 15.82
CA GLY A 23 37.92 11.70 14.93
C GLY A 23 37.92 13.20 15.19
N GLN A 24 37.34 13.94 14.25
CA GLN A 24 37.15 15.39 14.35
C GLN A 24 35.95 15.71 15.24
N ASN A 25 35.94 16.88 15.89
CA ASN A 25 34.79 17.45 16.61
C ASN A 25 34.50 18.87 16.14
N ALA A 26 33.22 19.25 16.15
CA ALA A 26 32.80 20.63 15.98
C ALA A 26 33.11 21.46 17.25
N PRO A 27 33.18 22.79 17.15
CA PRO A 27 33.26 23.68 18.32
C PRO A 27 32.07 23.49 19.27
N SER A 28 32.28 22.79 20.38
CA SER A 28 31.24 22.64 21.41
C SER A 28 31.82 22.25 22.77
N VAL A 29 31.04 22.48 23.83
CA VAL A 29 31.35 22.03 25.19
C VAL A 29 31.12 20.53 25.33
N ILE A 30 29.94 20.06 24.90
CA ILE A 30 29.61 18.64 24.79
C ILE A 30 29.49 18.28 23.32
N PHE A 31 30.23 17.26 22.88
CA PHE A 31 30.21 16.76 21.51
C PHE A 31 29.69 15.32 21.48
N VAL A 32 28.53 15.13 20.88
CA VAL A 32 27.83 13.85 20.75
C VAL A 32 27.95 13.36 19.32
N ARG A 33 28.35 12.09 19.15
CA ARG A 33 28.39 11.41 17.86
C ARG A 33 27.97 9.95 18.03
N ASN A 34 26.95 9.53 17.27
CA ASN A 34 26.49 8.14 17.17
C ASN A 34 26.15 7.52 18.55
N THR A 35 25.46 8.27 19.39
CA THR A 35 25.05 7.84 20.74
C THR A 35 23.92 8.71 21.28
N GLN A 36 23.08 8.14 22.14
CA GLN A 36 21.91 8.76 22.78
C GLN A 36 22.20 9.05 24.28
N PRO A 37 22.94 10.13 24.61
CA PRO A 37 23.31 10.40 25.99
C PRO A 37 22.13 10.90 26.83
N THR A 38 22.18 10.60 28.13
CA THR A 38 21.37 11.24 29.15
C THR A 38 22.12 12.43 29.75
N ILE A 39 21.68 13.65 29.45
CA ILE A 39 22.29 14.90 29.92
C ILE A 39 21.26 15.62 30.80
N LEU A 40 21.39 15.46 32.12
CA LEU A 40 20.39 15.93 33.07
C LEU A 40 20.94 16.98 34.04
N ASN A 41 20.19 18.06 34.24
CA ASN A 41 20.35 19.02 35.32
C ASN A 41 21.75 19.65 35.46
N ASN A 42 22.50 19.80 34.35
CA ASN A 42 23.83 20.43 34.36
C ASN A 42 23.73 21.95 34.16
N THR A 43 24.80 22.67 34.51
CA THR A 43 24.96 24.09 34.16
C THR A 43 26.08 24.23 33.15
N ILE A 44 25.81 24.74 31.96
CA ILE A 44 26.79 24.98 30.90
C ILE A 44 26.86 26.49 30.67
N ARG A 45 27.94 27.13 31.11
CA ARG A 45 28.02 28.59 31.08
C ARG A 45 29.39 29.18 30.82
N ASN A 46 29.44 30.42 30.35
CA ASN A 46 30.69 31.17 30.15
C ASN A 46 31.69 30.39 29.27
N ASN A 47 31.21 29.78 28.20
CA ASN A 47 32.06 29.10 27.20
C ASN A 47 32.22 29.95 25.95
N THR A 48 32.30 31.27 26.12
CA THR A 48 32.64 32.21 25.05
C THR A 48 34.16 32.25 24.86
N THR A 49 34.64 32.32 23.61
CA THR A 49 36.07 32.45 23.35
C THR A 49 36.40 33.51 22.31
N ASP A 50 37.47 34.27 22.57
CA ASP A 50 38.01 35.24 21.62
C ASP A 50 38.71 34.60 20.40
N GLN A 51 38.82 33.26 20.36
CA GLN A 51 39.66 32.54 19.39
C GLN A 51 38.85 31.83 18.29
N VAL A 52 37.65 31.32 18.60
CA VAL A 52 36.72 30.69 17.63
C VAL A 52 35.29 31.02 18.05
N ALA A 53 34.57 31.75 17.19
CA ALA A 53 33.14 32.01 17.35
C ALA A 53 32.32 30.71 17.21
N ASN A 54 31.10 30.73 17.76
CA ASN A 54 30.08 29.67 17.61
C ASN A 54 30.37 28.37 18.39
N THR A 55 30.98 28.46 19.56
CA THR A 55 31.06 27.32 20.50
C THR A 55 29.68 26.95 21.03
N ALA A 56 29.14 25.81 20.60
CA ALA A 56 27.85 25.31 21.06
C ALA A 56 27.89 24.72 22.47
N ALA A 57 26.83 24.93 23.26
CA ALA A 57 26.68 24.22 24.53
C ALA A 57 26.65 22.69 24.31
N ILE A 58 25.85 22.23 23.36
CA ILE A 58 25.79 20.84 22.91
C ILE A 58 25.89 20.82 21.39
N SER A 59 26.68 19.91 20.83
CA SER A 59 26.66 19.59 19.40
C SER A 59 26.39 18.11 19.21
N ILE A 60 25.42 17.79 18.38
CA ILE A 60 24.94 16.43 18.10
C ILE A 60 24.81 16.24 16.59
N ASN A 61 24.93 15.01 16.09
CA ASN A 61 24.57 14.71 14.69
C ASN A 61 23.12 14.23 14.61
N ALA A 62 22.45 14.51 13.48
CA ALA A 62 21.04 14.20 13.28
C ALA A 62 20.68 12.74 13.61
N ASN A 63 21.48 11.77 13.16
CA ASN A 63 21.27 10.34 13.43
C ASN A 63 21.43 9.94 14.91
N SER A 64 21.87 10.83 15.80
CA SER A 64 21.85 10.55 17.24
C SER A 64 20.50 10.91 17.88
N LEU A 65 19.68 11.76 17.26
CA LEU A 65 18.32 12.10 17.66
C LEU A 65 17.33 11.06 17.09
N ASN A 66 17.61 9.79 17.32
CA ASN A 66 16.91 8.68 16.69
C ASN A 66 15.65 8.25 17.46
N TYR A 67 14.83 7.39 16.85
CA TYR A 67 13.57 6.87 17.40
C TYR A 67 13.72 5.96 18.65
N GLN A 68 14.93 5.67 19.12
CA GLN A 68 15.09 4.73 20.23
C GLN A 68 14.64 5.35 21.55
N LEU A 69 13.71 4.69 22.24
CA LEU A 69 13.31 5.08 23.58
C LEU A 69 14.50 5.04 24.55
N ASN A 70 14.74 6.16 25.24
CA ASN A 70 15.86 6.31 26.16
C ASN A 70 15.41 7.02 27.42
N THR A 71 15.59 6.35 28.56
CA THR A 71 15.16 6.85 29.86
C THR A 71 16.35 6.99 30.79
N ASP A 72 16.17 7.75 31.88
CA ASP A 72 17.19 7.82 32.91
C ASP A 72 17.26 6.48 33.68
N LEU A 73 18.35 5.75 33.52
CA LEU A 73 18.63 4.53 34.28
C LEU A 73 18.96 4.82 35.75
N GLY A 74 19.16 6.09 36.09
CA GLY A 74 19.55 6.54 37.41
C GLY A 74 21.04 6.35 37.71
N ARG A 75 21.37 6.53 38.98
CA ARG A 75 22.73 6.55 39.50
C ARG A 75 23.35 5.16 39.48
N SER A 76 24.59 5.08 39.02
CA SER A 76 25.38 3.84 39.03
C SER A 76 25.74 3.34 40.44
N THR A 77 25.59 4.18 41.48
CA THR A 77 25.84 3.82 42.88
C THR A 77 24.81 4.47 43.80
N GLY A 78 24.32 3.72 44.78
CA GLY A 78 23.29 4.19 45.72
C GLY A 78 21.89 3.79 45.26
N TYR A 79 20.87 4.53 45.70
CA TYR A 79 19.52 4.41 45.12
C TYR A 79 19.54 4.90 43.67
N ALA A 80 18.75 4.25 42.80
CA ALA A 80 18.68 4.59 41.38
C ALA A 80 18.37 6.08 41.18
N ASP A 81 17.42 6.68 41.92
CA ASP A 81 17.16 8.13 41.84
C ASP A 81 17.01 8.62 40.38
N ALA A 82 16.30 7.81 39.58
CA ALA A 82 16.05 8.04 38.16
C ALA A 82 14.98 9.12 37.97
N LEU A 83 15.14 9.93 36.93
CA LEU A 83 14.12 10.86 36.46
C LEU A 83 12.90 10.07 35.91
N SER A 84 11.72 10.32 36.49
CA SER A 84 10.43 9.75 36.05
C SER A 84 9.68 10.70 35.12
N GLY A 85 8.73 10.17 34.34
CA GLY A 85 7.84 10.97 33.49
C GLY A 85 8.44 11.33 32.13
N PHE A 86 9.47 10.60 31.70
CA PHE A 86 10.14 10.74 30.40
C PHE A 86 10.33 9.35 29.75
N GLU A 87 9.43 8.42 30.07
CA GLU A 87 9.44 7.05 29.54
C GLU A 87 9.14 6.99 28.03
N ASP A 88 8.65 8.10 27.46
CA ASP A 88 8.38 8.35 26.05
C ASP A 88 9.48 9.15 25.32
N ASN A 89 10.61 9.43 25.98
CA ASN A 89 11.69 10.20 25.37
C ASN A 89 12.41 9.40 24.27
N HIS A 90 12.55 9.99 23.08
CA HIS A 90 13.26 9.38 21.97
C HIS A 90 14.68 9.96 21.83
N GLY A 91 15.66 9.12 21.51
CA GLY A 91 17.03 9.57 21.27
C GLY A 91 17.74 10.01 22.55
N PRO A 92 18.56 11.08 22.56
CA PRO A 92 19.16 11.59 23.78
C PRO A 92 18.08 12.07 24.76
N LEU A 93 18.37 12.03 26.06
CA LEU A 93 17.50 12.62 27.08
C LEU A 93 18.14 13.90 27.59
N ILE A 94 17.66 15.07 27.13
CA ILE A 94 18.22 16.38 27.47
C ILE A 94 17.22 17.20 28.26
N VAL A 95 17.30 17.14 29.59
CA VAL A 95 16.32 17.75 30.49
C VAL A 95 16.97 18.51 31.65
N GLY A 96 16.40 19.68 31.97
CA GLY A 96 16.75 20.46 33.17
C GLY A 96 18.12 21.12 33.14
N ASN A 97 18.82 21.09 32.00
CA ASN A 97 20.09 21.79 31.83
C ASN A 97 19.87 23.31 31.80
N ARG A 98 20.84 24.04 32.35
CA ARG A 98 20.85 25.50 32.39
C ARG A 98 21.99 26.03 31.52
N LEU A 99 21.67 26.86 30.54
CA LEU A 99 22.65 27.40 29.60
C LEU A 99 22.75 28.92 29.76
N ASP A 100 23.95 29.45 29.94
CA ASP A 100 24.17 30.89 30.11
C ASP A 100 25.47 31.36 29.45
N ASN A 101 25.42 32.42 28.66
CA ASN A 101 26.62 33.07 28.14
C ASN A 101 27.62 32.07 27.50
N ASN A 102 27.11 31.19 26.65
CA ASN A 102 27.89 30.43 25.68
C ASN A 102 27.79 31.16 24.33
N ASP A 103 28.71 30.92 23.38
CA ASP A 103 28.54 31.50 22.04
C ASP A 103 27.23 31.03 21.39
N ILE A 104 26.81 29.79 21.66
CA ILE A 104 25.47 29.31 21.33
C ILE A 104 24.83 28.65 22.55
N ASN A 105 23.77 29.26 23.07
CA ASN A 105 22.95 28.76 24.17
C ASN A 105 21.89 27.76 23.66
N GLY A 106 22.34 26.68 23.03
CA GLY A 106 21.46 25.66 22.47
C GLY A 106 22.20 24.39 22.06
N MET A 107 21.46 23.49 21.43
CA MET A 107 21.97 22.26 20.84
C MET A 107 22.10 22.42 19.33
N VAL A 108 23.34 22.47 18.82
CA VAL A 108 23.57 22.47 17.37
C VAL A 108 23.42 21.06 16.83
N VAL A 109 22.41 20.86 15.99
CA VAL A 109 22.20 19.64 15.22
C VAL A 109 22.97 19.79 13.91
N ARG A 110 23.92 18.89 13.69
CA ARG A 110 24.77 18.88 12.49
C ARG A 110 24.01 18.22 11.34
N GLY A 111 23.94 18.91 10.21
CA GLY A 111 23.30 18.42 8.98
C GLY A 111 23.97 17.17 8.44
N GLU A 112 23.15 16.22 8.02
CA GLU A 112 23.53 14.96 7.37
C GLU A 112 22.29 14.29 6.78
N THR A 113 22.49 13.28 5.94
CA THR A 113 21.42 12.37 5.53
C THR A 113 21.08 11.42 6.68
N LEU A 114 19.78 11.26 6.95
CA LEU A 114 19.30 10.30 7.94
C LEU A 114 19.48 8.87 7.42
N THR A 115 20.01 8.01 8.28
CA THR A 115 20.19 6.57 8.04
C THR A 115 19.31 5.73 8.97
N THR A 116 18.49 6.40 9.78
CA THR A 116 17.55 5.83 10.75
C THR A 116 16.42 6.84 10.98
N GLU A 117 15.32 6.42 11.57
CA GLU A 117 14.24 7.35 11.95
C GLU A 117 14.75 8.33 13.01
N GLY A 118 14.53 9.62 12.77
CA GLY A 118 14.79 10.70 13.71
C GLY A 118 13.52 11.13 14.43
N VAL A 119 13.58 11.28 15.76
CA VAL A 119 12.46 11.84 16.55
C VAL A 119 13.03 12.90 17.47
N TRP A 120 12.59 14.15 17.28
CA TRP A 120 13.06 15.30 18.06
C TRP A 120 11.93 15.73 19.01
N ASP A 121 12.15 15.54 20.30
CA ASP A 121 11.17 15.80 21.35
C ASP A 121 11.77 16.55 22.57
N ASP A 122 13.08 16.88 22.53
CA ASP A 122 13.79 17.62 23.58
C ASP A 122 13.33 19.10 23.68
N GLN A 123 12.13 19.36 24.21
CA GLN A 123 11.54 20.72 24.29
C GLN A 123 12.23 21.62 25.32
N SER A 124 13.16 21.11 26.13
CA SER A 124 13.87 21.88 27.16
C SER A 124 15.14 22.56 26.65
N ILE A 125 15.44 22.45 25.35
CA ILE A 125 16.61 23.07 24.72
C ILE A 125 16.28 23.51 23.28
N THR A 126 16.80 24.65 22.85
CA THR A 126 16.68 25.08 21.45
C THR A 126 17.59 24.25 20.56
N HIS A 127 17.02 23.65 19.52
CA HIS A 127 17.77 22.99 18.44
C HIS A 127 18.23 24.06 17.45
N VAL A 128 19.47 23.99 17.01
CA VAL A 128 20.06 24.96 16.07
C VAL A 128 20.58 24.21 14.86
N LEU A 129 20.15 24.62 13.67
CA LEU A 129 20.49 23.98 12.41
C LEU A 129 21.14 24.98 11.44
N PHE A 130 22.36 24.69 11.00
CA PHE A 130 23.10 25.52 10.04
C PHE A 130 23.21 24.90 8.64
N ASP A 131 22.86 23.62 8.53
CA ASP A 131 23.02 22.80 7.34
C ASP A 131 21.72 22.03 7.08
N GLN A 132 21.60 21.39 5.92
CA GLN A 132 20.41 20.62 5.57
C GLN A 132 20.32 19.29 6.33
N ILE A 133 19.11 18.87 6.67
CA ILE A 133 18.78 17.49 7.03
C ILE A 133 18.09 16.85 5.83
N VAL A 134 18.68 15.78 5.31
CA VAL A 134 18.11 15.03 4.19
C VAL A 134 17.47 13.76 4.73
N ILE A 135 16.18 13.58 4.48
CA ILE A 135 15.41 12.38 4.80
C ILE A 135 15.20 11.64 3.48
N ASP A 136 15.92 10.53 3.34
CA ASP A 136 15.88 9.67 2.16
C ASP A 136 14.83 8.56 2.32
N ASP A 137 14.78 7.63 1.37
CA ASP A 137 13.90 6.46 1.38
C ASP A 137 13.86 5.74 2.74
N PHE A 138 12.65 5.31 3.09
CA PHE A 138 12.43 4.44 4.24
C PHE A 138 12.94 3.03 3.91
N HIS A 139 13.83 2.51 4.76
CA HIS A 139 14.31 1.14 4.67
C HIS A 139 13.65 0.27 5.75
N THR A 140 14.40 -0.13 6.79
CA THR A 140 13.81 -0.73 8.00
C THR A 140 13.35 0.33 8.99
N TYR A 141 14.07 1.45 9.02
CA TYR A 141 13.75 2.65 9.79
C TYR A 141 14.05 3.85 8.90
N GLY A 142 13.21 4.88 8.96
CA GLY A 142 13.36 6.08 8.15
C GLY A 142 12.33 7.14 8.55
N GLY A 143 12.53 8.36 8.07
CA GLY A 143 11.68 9.49 8.42
C GLY A 143 12.26 10.39 9.52
N LEU A 144 11.66 11.56 9.65
CA LEU A 144 11.95 12.54 10.70
C LEU A 144 10.65 13.07 11.29
N ARG A 145 10.49 12.93 12.60
CA ARG A 145 9.40 13.54 13.35
C ARG A 145 9.90 14.61 14.30
N LEU A 146 9.39 15.82 14.14
CA LEU A 146 9.55 16.95 15.05
C LEU A 146 8.27 17.07 15.87
N GLN A 147 8.35 16.92 17.19
CA GLN A 147 7.16 16.85 18.02
C GLN A 147 7.20 17.74 19.27
N SER A 148 6.09 18.46 19.49
CA SER A 148 5.80 19.18 20.72
C SER A 148 4.92 18.33 21.65
N SER A 149 4.96 18.61 22.95
CA SER A 149 4.07 18.02 23.94
C SER A 149 2.83 18.89 24.14
N ALA A 150 1.86 18.41 24.92
CA ALA A 150 0.67 19.19 25.27
C ALA A 150 0.98 20.51 26.01
N ASP A 151 2.15 20.63 26.65
CA ASP A 151 2.55 21.78 27.48
C ASP A 151 3.87 22.48 27.07
N ALA A 152 4.63 21.92 26.13
CA ALA A 152 5.90 22.50 25.71
C ALA A 152 6.11 22.41 24.19
N SER A 153 6.56 23.53 23.61
CA SER A 153 6.88 23.64 22.18
C SER A 153 8.29 23.14 21.90
N LEU A 154 8.48 22.31 20.86
CA LEU A 154 9.80 22.08 20.29
C LEU A 154 10.22 23.33 19.51
N VAL A 155 11.45 23.81 19.74
CA VAL A 155 11.99 25.01 19.09
C VAL A 155 13.23 24.64 18.27
N VAL A 156 13.15 24.89 16.97
CA VAL A 156 14.23 24.75 16.00
C VAL A 156 14.56 26.12 15.42
N LYS A 157 15.83 26.51 15.50
CA LYS A 157 16.36 27.75 14.95
C LYS A 157 17.32 27.48 13.80
N LEU A 158 17.10 28.11 12.66
CA LEU A 158 17.82 27.83 11.42
C LEU A 158 18.58 29.07 10.92
N LEU A 159 19.76 28.86 10.33
CA LEU A 159 20.49 29.91 9.62
C LEU A 159 21.42 29.33 8.56
N GLY A 160 21.29 29.77 7.32
CA GLY A 160 22.15 29.37 6.21
C GLY A 160 21.35 29.09 4.95
N ALA A 161 21.99 29.31 3.79
CA ALA A 161 21.33 29.15 2.48
C ALA A 161 20.87 27.72 2.17
N ASN A 162 21.39 26.72 2.89
CA ASN A 162 20.99 25.32 2.77
C ASN A 162 20.38 24.79 4.10
N ALA A 163 20.16 25.64 5.10
CA ALA A 163 19.59 25.20 6.37
C ALA A 163 18.10 24.92 6.17
N GLY A 164 17.67 23.70 6.49
CA GLY A 164 16.31 23.25 6.22
C GLY A 164 16.18 21.74 6.25
N PHE A 165 15.04 21.26 5.80
CA PHE A 165 14.72 19.84 5.76
C PHE A 165 14.31 19.44 4.35
N THR A 166 14.71 18.25 3.92
CA THR A 166 14.34 17.73 2.60
C THR A 166 13.95 16.28 2.72
N ALA A 167 12.65 16.00 2.61
CA ALA A 167 12.12 14.66 2.39
C ALA A 167 12.13 14.38 0.88
N THR A 168 12.83 13.32 0.49
CA THR A 168 13.03 12.90 -0.90
C THR A 168 12.96 11.37 -0.98
N GLY A 169 13.16 10.81 -2.16
CA GLY A 169 13.56 9.42 -2.26
C GLY A 169 13.81 8.99 -3.69
N ASP A 170 14.27 7.75 -3.85
CA ASP A 170 14.59 7.19 -5.16
C ASP A 170 13.35 6.48 -5.73
N PRO A 171 13.03 6.72 -7.02
CA PRO A 171 11.93 6.03 -7.66
C PRO A 171 12.40 4.61 -8.03
N LEU A 172 12.00 3.63 -7.22
CA LEU A 172 12.32 2.21 -7.39
C LEU A 172 11.07 1.45 -7.84
N GLU A 173 11.23 0.47 -8.73
CA GLU A 173 10.17 -0.45 -9.19
C GLU A 173 9.89 -1.55 -8.14
N ILE A 174 9.48 -1.15 -6.94
CA ILE A 174 8.98 -2.07 -5.91
C ILE A 174 7.70 -1.50 -5.32
N ASP A 175 6.65 -2.31 -5.27
CA ASP A 175 5.31 -1.92 -4.79
C ASP A 175 5.31 -1.43 -3.33
N ASP A 176 6.38 -1.68 -2.58
CA ASP A 176 6.56 -1.30 -1.19
C ASP A 176 7.61 -0.23 -0.96
N ARG A 177 7.99 0.49 -2.01
CA ARG A 177 8.86 1.64 -1.91
C ARG A 177 8.17 2.72 -1.07
N ILE A 178 8.81 3.10 0.02
CA ILE A 178 8.35 4.17 0.92
C ILE A 178 9.41 5.27 0.87
N GLY A 179 9.02 6.45 0.38
CA GLY A 179 9.93 7.60 0.32
C GLY A 179 10.26 8.20 1.69
N GLY A 180 11.10 9.23 1.69
CA GLY A 180 11.39 10.00 2.88
C GLY A 180 10.14 10.66 3.46
N VAL A 181 10.03 10.64 4.78
CA VAL A 181 8.89 11.12 5.55
C VAL A 181 9.32 12.25 6.47
N ILE A 182 8.69 13.42 6.39
CA ILE A 182 8.85 14.47 7.41
C ILE A 182 7.53 14.77 8.09
N GLN A 183 7.51 14.70 9.42
CA GLN A 183 6.34 14.91 10.25
C GLN A 183 6.63 16.03 11.25
N ILE A 184 6.03 17.19 11.05
CA ILE A 184 6.10 18.31 11.99
C ILE A 184 4.77 18.36 12.71
N VAL A 185 4.75 17.87 13.95
CA VAL A 185 3.52 17.63 14.71
C VAL A 185 3.55 18.41 16.02
N GLY A 186 2.96 19.61 16.00
CA GLY A 186 2.72 20.40 17.19
C GLY A 186 1.40 20.08 17.88
N GLN A 187 1.12 20.80 18.96
CA GLN A 187 -0.17 20.78 19.67
C GLN A 187 -0.83 22.18 19.60
N PRO A 188 -2.17 22.31 19.73
CA PRO A 188 -2.88 23.58 19.56
C PRO A 188 -2.38 24.77 20.40
N LYS A 189 -1.77 24.52 21.56
CA LYS A 189 -1.19 25.55 22.44
C LYS A 189 0.34 25.54 22.49
N SER A 190 0.94 24.53 21.90
CA SER A 190 2.37 24.26 21.92
C SER A 190 2.79 23.84 20.51
N PRO A 191 2.87 24.79 19.56
CA PRO A 191 3.24 24.48 18.19
C PRO A 191 4.69 23.98 18.11
N VAL A 192 5.08 23.35 17.02
CA VAL A 192 6.50 23.23 16.68
C VAL A 192 6.95 24.56 16.08
N ILE A 193 8.00 25.17 16.62
CA ILE A 193 8.46 26.50 16.21
C ILE A 193 9.72 26.34 15.37
N LEU A 194 9.67 26.79 14.12
CA LEU A 194 10.80 26.88 13.19
C LEU A 194 11.04 28.35 12.85
N THR A 195 12.17 28.91 13.29
CA THR A 195 12.48 30.34 13.13
C THR A 195 13.96 30.57 12.85
N SER A 196 14.37 31.82 12.65
CA SER A 196 15.77 32.19 12.46
C SER A 196 16.60 32.00 13.72
N PHE A 197 17.88 31.64 13.55
CA PHE A 197 18.90 31.68 14.63
C PHE A 197 19.06 33.06 15.29
N LEU A 198 18.69 34.12 14.58
CA LEU A 198 18.78 35.51 15.02
C LEU A 198 17.50 36.00 15.71
N ASP A 199 16.48 35.15 15.86
CA ASP A 199 15.21 35.51 16.48
C ASP A 199 15.27 35.42 18.01
N ASP A 200 15.34 36.56 18.69
CA ASP A 200 15.37 36.65 20.16
C ASP A 200 13.97 36.63 20.82
N THR A 201 12.91 36.36 20.06
CA THR A 201 11.53 36.31 20.59
C THR A 201 11.06 34.90 20.94
N ARG A 202 11.76 33.89 20.42
CA ARG A 202 11.46 32.46 20.58
C ARG A 202 12.68 31.73 21.13
N GLY A 203 12.47 30.68 21.91
CA GLY A 203 13.55 29.88 22.46
C GLY A 203 13.04 28.84 23.45
N ALA A 204 13.91 27.95 23.86
CA ALA A 204 13.61 26.83 24.74
C ALA A 204 14.73 26.64 25.77
N GLY A 205 14.34 26.18 26.96
CA GLY A 205 15.23 26.03 28.10
C GLY A 205 15.36 27.29 28.96
N VAL A 206 16.15 27.17 30.01
CA VAL A 206 16.29 28.20 31.05
C VAL A 206 17.75 28.49 31.38
N GLN A 207 17.99 29.73 31.76
CA GLN A 207 19.24 30.24 32.28
C GLN A 207 19.46 29.82 33.76
N SER A 208 20.65 30.08 34.30
CA SER A 208 21.03 29.85 35.69
C SER A 208 20.18 30.67 36.67
N ASN A 209 19.72 31.85 36.26
CA ASN A 209 18.81 32.72 37.00
C ASN A 209 17.33 32.28 36.91
N GLY A 210 17.01 31.31 36.04
CA GLY A 210 15.65 30.83 35.79
C GLY A 210 14.90 31.56 34.67
N ASP A 211 15.51 32.57 34.03
CA ASP A 211 14.93 33.26 32.89
C ASP A 211 14.95 32.35 31.64
N PRO A 212 14.01 32.50 30.70
CA PRO A 212 14.02 31.72 29.47
C PRO A 212 15.25 32.05 28.60
N ILE A 213 15.73 31.07 27.85
CA ILE A 213 16.78 31.27 26.84
C ILE A 213 16.08 31.66 25.54
N VAL A 214 16.15 32.94 25.17
CA VAL A 214 15.63 33.44 23.88
C VAL A 214 16.73 33.96 22.98
N ASP A 215 17.75 34.59 23.55
CA ASP A 215 19.01 34.95 22.89
C ASP A 215 19.91 33.70 22.77
N THR A 216 19.69 32.94 21.69
CA THR A 216 20.40 31.68 21.43
C THR A 216 21.82 31.92 20.92
N ASN A 217 22.08 33.03 20.24
CA ASN A 217 23.38 33.38 19.64
C ASN A 217 24.25 34.25 20.56
N ASN A 218 23.73 34.64 21.72
CA ASN A 218 24.40 35.40 22.77
C ASN A 218 24.97 36.75 22.31
N ASP A 219 24.27 37.41 21.38
CA ASP A 219 24.66 38.73 20.85
C ASP A 219 23.83 39.89 21.42
N GLY A 220 22.86 39.58 22.28
CA GLY A 220 21.96 40.52 22.92
C GLY A 220 20.84 40.99 22.01
N ALA A 221 21.10 42.02 21.22
CA ALA A 221 20.14 42.57 20.25
C ALA A 221 20.88 43.07 19.00
N ALA A 222 22.07 42.51 18.75
CA ALA A 222 22.97 42.98 17.73
C ALA A 222 22.53 42.50 16.35
N SER A 223 21.93 41.31 16.28
CA SER A 223 21.25 40.80 15.10
C SER A 223 19.73 40.86 15.23
N GLN A 224 19.03 40.75 14.10
CA GLN A 224 17.58 40.68 14.01
C GLN A 224 17.22 39.71 12.88
N PRO A 225 16.16 38.91 13.02
CA PRO A 225 15.78 37.92 12.02
C PRO A 225 15.29 38.58 10.73
N GLN A 226 15.61 37.99 9.57
CA GLN A 226 15.19 38.44 8.25
C GLN A 226 14.58 37.30 7.43
N PRO A 227 13.60 37.57 6.54
CA PRO A 227 13.16 36.58 5.56
C PRO A 227 14.33 36.08 4.70
N GLY A 228 14.41 34.77 4.47
CA GLY A 228 15.53 34.14 3.76
C GLY A 228 16.75 33.82 4.64
N ASP A 229 16.62 33.92 5.97
CA ASP A 229 17.69 33.48 6.89
C ASP A 229 17.97 31.98 6.76
N TRP A 230 16.98 31.20 6.34
CA TRP A 230 17.08 29.76 6.05
C TRP A 230 16.24 29.39 4.83
N ASP A 231 16.43 28.18 4.29
CA ASP A 231 15.93 27.77 2.98
C ASP A 231 14.43 27.40 3.01
N THR A 232 14.13 26.11 3.27
CA THR A 232 12.77 25.57 3.17
C THR A 232 12.60 24.25 3.92
N ILE A 233 11.33 23.87 4.14
CA ILE A 233 10.93 22.48 4.34
C ILE A 233 10.47 21.95 2.97
N LEU A 234 11.33 21.17 2.33
CA LEU A 234 11.08 20.58 1.02
C LEU A 234 10.48 19.17 1.17
N ILE A 235 9.29 18.98 0.62
CA ILE A 235 8.66 17.69 0.36
C ILE A 235 8.76 17.47 -1.16
N ASP A 236 9.75 16.69 -1.58
CA ASP A 236 10.03 16.46 -2.99
C ASP A 236 9.03 15.46 -3.60
N ARG A 237 9.09 15.30 -4.93
CA ARG A 237 8.17 14.47 -5.72
C ARG A 237 8.09 13.04 -5.23
N PHE A 238 9.19 12.47 -4.77
CA PHE A 238 9.21 11.08 -4.32
C PHE A 238 9.16 10.95 -2.80
N ALA A 239 8.90 12.02 -2.05
CA ALA A 239 8.59 11.88 -0.63
C ALA A 239 7.33 11.02 -0.43
N HIS A 240 7.22 10.36 0.72
CA HIS A 240 6.07 9.51 1.03
C HIS A 240 4.83 10.34 1.38
N ASP A 241 3.68 10.00 0.79
CA ASP A 241 2.45 10.82 0.78
C ASP A 241 1.19 10.09 1.27
N ALA A 242 1.37 8.96 1.97
CA ALA A 242 0.25 8.21 2.50
C ALA A 242 -0.67 9.06 3.41
N ASN A 243 -1.98 9.02 3.13
CA ASN A 243 -3.02 9.72 3.91
C ASN A 243 -3.34 9.00 5.24
N VAL A 244 -2.33 8.82 6.06
CA VAL A 244 -2.39 8.25 7.41
C VAL A 244 -1.98 9.34 8.37
N GLU A 245 -2.77 9.55 9.41
CA GLU A 245 -2.59 10.68 10.31
C GLU A 245 -1.78 10.29 11.54
N VAL A 246 -0.62 10.94 11.75
CA VAL A 246 0.13 10.81 13.00
C VAL A 246 -0.52 11.68 14.07
N VAL A 247 -0.81 11.08 15.21
CA VAL A 247 -1.40 11.74 16.37
C VAL A 247 -0.48 11.53 17.56
N LEU A 248 -0.24 12.62 18.29
CA LEU A 248 0.45 12.58 19.57
C LEU A 248 -0.62 12.76 20.63
N GLU A 249 -0.60 11.90 21.63
CA GLU A 249 -1.49 12.01 22.77
C GLU A 249 -1.44 13.43 23.36
N ASN A 250 -2.62 14.03 23.52
CA ASN A 250 -2.77 15.36 24.07
C ASN A 250 -2.92 15.29 25.60
N GLU A 251 -1.92 14.69 26.24
CA GLU A 251 -1.77 14.62 27.69
C GLU A 251 -0.39 15.14 28.10
N ILE A 252 -0.34 15.84 29.23
CA ILE A 252 0.94 16.26 29.82
C ILE A 252 1.58 15.08 30.54
N ARG A 253 2.90 14.89 30.38
CA ARG A 253 3.66 13.79 31.01
C ARG A 253 3.51 13.70 32.53
N SER A 254 3.21 14.82 33.20
CA SER A 254 3.01 14.91 34.65
C SER A 254 1.53 14.86 35.07
N ALA A 255 0.63 14.39 34.20
CA ALA A 255 -0.78 14.28 34.52
C ALA A 255 -1.00 13.34 35.73
N ASN A 256 -1.99 13.67 36.55
CA ASN A 256 -2.39 12.75 37.63
C ASN A 256 -3.30 11.69 37.03
N ALA A 257 -2.93 10.43 37.15
CA ALA A 257 -3.78 9.34 36.69
C ALA A 257 -5.08 9.21 37.54
N PRO A 258 -6.20 8.80 36.93
CA PRO A 258 -6.35 8.54 35.50
C PRO A 258 -6.30 9.86 34.69
N GLY A 259 -5.64 9.82 33.53
CA GLY A 259 -5.44 10.95 32.64
C GLY A 259 -6.71 11.69 32.20
N SER A 260 -6.51 12.83 31.53
CA SER A 260 -7.54 13.71 30.99
C SER A 260 -8.42 13.06 29.92
N ASN A 261 -7.89 12.05 29.21
CA ASN A 261 -8.55 11.27 28.17
C ASN A 261 -9.02 9.88 28.66
N ALA A 262 -9.14 9.64 29.98
CA ALA A 262 -9.38 8.29 30.52
C ALA A 262 -10.82 7.72 30.42
N SER A 263 -11.73 8.34 29.67
CA SER A 263 -13.12 7.87 29.55
C SER A 263 -13.67 8.06 28.14
N ALA A 264 -14.71 7.29 27.77
CA ALA A 264 -15.40 7.47 26.49
C ALA A 264 -15.94 8.90 26.30
N THR A 265 -16.35 9.57 27.38
CA THR A 265 -16.85 10.95 27.32
C THR A 265 -15.78 12.02 27.18
N SER A 266 -14.54 11.69 27.54
CA SER A 266 -13.38 12.59 27.47
C SER A 266 -12.33 12.10 26.47
N ALA A 267 -12.73 11.17 25.58
CA ALA A 267 -11.82 10.54 24.65
C ALA A 267 -11.19 11.56 23.71
N GLU A 268 -9.92 11.36 23.39
CA GLU A 268 -9.23 12.15 22.39
C GLU A 268 -9.74 11.76 21.00
N TYR A 269 -10.20 12.74 20.22
CA TYR A 269 -10.77 12.50 18.91
C TYR A 269 -9.68 12.48 17.83
N LEU A 270 -9.54 11.35 17.15
CA LEU A 270 -8.53 11.13 16.11
C LEU A 270 -8.99 11.66 14.75
N GLY A 271 -10.27 11.47 14.40
CA GLY A 271 -10.80 11.83 13.09
C GLY A 271 -11.80 10.83 12.53
N SER A 272 -11.97 10.84 11.21
CA SER A 272 -12.84 9.91 10.47
C SER A 272 -12.00 8.94 9.63
N LEU A 273 -12.31 7.66 9.68
CA LEU A 273 -11.64 6.60 8.95
C LEU A 273 -12.42 6.29 7.66
N ALA A 274 -11.69 6.15 6.56
CA ALA A 274 -12.22 5.73 5.27
C ALA A 274 -12.71 4.26 5.30
N ASN A 275 -13.58 3.88 4.37
CA ASN A 275 -14.15 2.53 4.33
C ASN A 275 -13.21 1.51 3.69
N ASN A 276 -12.31 2.00 2.85
CA ASN A 276 -11.27 1.25 2.15
C ASN A 276 -10.16 2.21 1.69
N THR A 277 -9.06 1.63 1.19
CA THR A 277 -7.86 2.34 0.74
C THR A 277 -8.08 3.32 -0.43
N LYS A 278 -9.19 3.20 -1.17
CA LYS A 278 -9.53 4.08 -2.30
C LYS A 278 -10.49 5.21 -1.92
N SER A 279 -11.06 5.17 -0.72
CA SER A 279 -12.06 6.13 -0.24
C SER A 279 -11.50 7.19 0.71
N GLY A 280 -10.17 7.29 0.82
CA GLY A 280 -9.51 8.33 1.60
C GLY A 280 -9.59 9.69 0.88
N ASP A 281 -9.82 10.74 1.66
CA ASP A 281 -9.90 12.12 1.18
C ASP A 281 -9.34 13.10 2.23
N ASP A 282 -9.61 14.40 2.08
CA ASP A 282 -9.14 15.44 2.99
C ASP A 282 -9.80 15.38 4.39
N ILE A 283 -10.91 14.64 4.53
CA ILE A 283 -11.69 14.45 5.75
C ILE A 283 -11.48 13.04 6.34
N ARG A 284 -11.62 12.00 5.51
CA ARG A 284 -11.51 10.59 5.87
C ARG A 284 -10.09 10.09 5.63
N ARG A 285 -9.39 9.77 6.71
CA ARG A 285 -8.02 9.21 6.69
C ARG A 285 -8.04 7.73 6.35
N LEU A 286 -6.93 7.23 5.81
CA LEU A 286 -6.72 5.79 5.57
C LEU A 286 -6.24 5.03 6.82
N GLY A 287 -5.84 5.77 7.85
CA GLY A 287 -5.44 5.23 9.14
C GLY A 287 -4.97 6.31 10.10
N PHE A 288 -4.70 5.90 11.32
CA PHE A 288 -4.13 6.73 12.39
C PHE A 288 -2.92 6.03 12.98
N ASP A 289 -1.87 6.79 13.26
CA ASP A 289 -0.69 6.34 13.98
C ASP A 289 -0.56 7.16 15.27
N VAL A 290 -0.94 6.56 16.40
CA VAL A 290 -1.15 7.24 17.67
C VAL A 290 0.02 6.94 18.60
N ASN A 291 0.72 7.97 19.03
CA ASN A 291 1.83 7.86 19.97
C ASN A 291 1.36 8.33 21.34
N GLY A 292 1.39 7.45 22.34
CA GLY A 292 0.90 7.73 23.69
C GLY A 292 1.82 7.21 24.79
N LEU A 293 1.54 7.63 26.01
CA LEU A 293 2.29 7.32 27.22
C LEU A 293 1.34 6.91 28.35
N ILE A 294 1.43 5.65 28.77
CA ILE A 294 0.88 5.21 30.05
C ILE A 294 1.85 5.68 31.14
N GLY A 295 1.63 6.88 31.66
CA GLY A 295 2.55 7.55 32.60
C GLY A 295 2.54 6.92 33.99
N SER A 296 1.44 6.23 34.34
CA SER A 296 1.34 5.49 35.60
C SER A 296 0.51 4.22 35.47
N ARG A 297 0.59 3.36 36.48
CA ARG A 297 -0.13 2.07 36.48
C ARG A 297 -1.65 2.16 36.49
N SER A 298 -2.20 3.28 36.96
CA SER A 298 -3.66 3.52 36.95
C SER A 298 -4.09 4.41 35.80
N ASP A 299 -3.17 4.67 34.87
CA ASP A 299 -3.42 5.53 33.72
C ASP A 299 -4.13 4.79 32.61
N MET A 300 -4.95 5.52 31.87
CA MET A 300 -5.74 4.99 30.78
C MET A 300 -5.98 6.07 29.74
N ASP A 301 -5.83 5.68 28.48
CA ASP A 301 -5.94 6.60 27.37
C ASP A 301 -7.10 6.11 26.53
N VAL A 302 -8.08 6.97 26.28
CA VAL A 302 -9.23 6.64 25.41
C VAL A 302 -9.18 7.52 24.19
N TYR A 303 -9.18 6.88 23.03
CA TYR A 303 -9.25 7.51 21.72
C TYR A 303 -10.60 7.23 21.08
N SER A 304 -11.10 8.19 20.31
CA SER A 304 -12.35 8.06 19.55
C SER A 304 -12.13 8.39 18.08
N PHE A 305 -12.80 7.66 17.20
CA PHE A 305 -12.79 7.92 15.76
C PHE A 305 -14.14 7.56 15.15
N GLU A 306 -14.44 8.16 14.01
CA GLU A 306 -15.62 7.82 13.21
C GLU A 306 -15.24 6.77 12.16
N ALA A 307 -16.12 5.79 11.94
CA ALA A 307 -15.98 4.84 10.84
C ALA A 307 -17.37 4.34 10.41
N ASP A 308 -17.49 3.83 9.19
CA ASP A 308 -18.73 3.19 8.74
C ASP A 308 -18.76 1.75 9.25
N ALA A 309 -19.88 1.34 9.87
CA ALA A 309 -20.07 -0.02 10.34
C ALA A 309 -19.95 -1.03 9.18
N GLY A 310 -19.29 -2.16 9.44
CA GLY A 310 -18.91 -3.14 8.42
C GLY A 310 -17.51 -2.95 7.84
N THR A 311 -16.84 -1.82 8.10
CA THR A 311 -15.43 -1.60 7.70
C THR A 311 -14.51 -2.53 8.49
N GLU A 312 -13.57 -3.19 7.81
CA GLU A 312 -12.55 -4.03 8.45
C GLU A 312 -11.33 -3.17 8.83
N VAL A 313 -10.91 -3.26 10.09
CA VAL A 313 -9.86 -2.42 10.68
C VAL A 313 -8.93 -3.26 11.54
N TRP A 314 -7.65 -2.99 11.44
CA TRP A 314 -6.61 -3.54 12.29
C TRP A 314 -6.23 -2.50 13.33
N VAL A 315 -6.12 -2.95 14.58
CA VAL A 315 -5.56 -2.17 15.68
C VAL A 315 -4.33 -2.93 16.16
N ASP A 316 -3.18 -2.29 16.02
CA ASP A 316 -1.88 -2.90 16.23
C ASP A 316 -0.99 -2.02 17.11
N PHE A 317 -0.04 -2.64 17.80
CA PHE A 317 0.86 -1.97 18.73
C PHE A 317 2.30 -2.28 18.38
N ASP A 318 3.02 -1.22 18.02
CA ASP A 318 4.41 -1.25 17.61
C ASP A 318 5.25 -0.39 18.55
N HIS A 319 6.57 -0.60 18.51
CA HIS A 319 7.55 0.21 19.25
C HIS A 319 7.24 0.43 20.74
N THR A 320 6.48 -0.47 21.34
CA THR A 320 6.08 -0.39 22.74
C THR A 320 7.28 -0.55 23.66
N SER A 321 7.31 0.25 24.73
CA SER A 321 8.29 0.09 25.80
C SER A 321 8.25 -1.34 26.35
N ASN A 322 9.41 -2.00 26.46
CA ASN A 322 9.51 -3.33 27.10
C ASN A 322 9.07 -3.34 28.59
N SER A 323 8.95 -2.16 29.21
CA SER A 323 8.41 -2.01 30.57
C SER A 323 6.88 -2.03 30.63
N LEU A 324 6.20 -1.85 29.49
CA LEU A 324 4.75 -1.80 29.37
C LEU A 324 4.20 -3.17 28.93
N ASP A 325 3.21 -3.66 29.65
CA ASP A 325 2.35 -4.77 29.25
C ASP A 325 0.98 -4.14 28.99
N ALA A 326 0.64 -3.89 27.74
CA ALA A 326 -0.53 -3.09 27.35
C ALA A 326 -1.78 -3.96 27.14
N ILE A 327 -2.95 -3.35 27.28
CA ILE A 327 -4.25 -3.89 26.86
C ILE A 327 -4.88 -2.86 25.94
N VAL A 328 -5.45 -3.32 24.83
CA VAL A 328 -6.39 -2.53 24.01
C VAL A 328 -7.80 -3.08 24.11
N GLU A 329 -8.76 -2.18 24.30
CA GLU A 329 -10.18 -2.50 24.48
C GLU A 329 -11.04 -1.66 23.53
N LEU A 330 -11.93 -2.28 22.77
CA LEU A 330 -13.05 -1.57 22.15
C LEU A 330 -14.12 -1.37 23.21
N ILE A 331 -14.56 -0.13 23.44
CA ILE A 331 -15.57 0.21 24.44
C ILE A 331 -16.76 0.93 23.81
N ASP A 332 -17.93 0.79 24.44
CA ASP A 332 -19.11 1.59 24.09
C ASP A 332 -19.07 2.98 24.74
N GLY A 333 -20.04 3.84 24.41
CA GLY A 333 -20.15 5.19 24.98
C GLY A 333 -20.39 5.25 26.50
N THR A 334 -20.68 4.11 27.15
CA THR A 334 -20.78 4.00 28.62
C THR A 334 -19.48 3.54 29.28
N GLY A 335 -18.50 3.11 28.47
CA GLY A 335 -17.22 2.56 28.91
C GLY A 335 -17.22 1.05 29.12
N ALA A 336 -18.29 0.35 28.74
CA ALA A 336 -18.36 -1.10 28.78
C ALA A 336 -17.49 -1.72 27.69
N VAL A 337 -16.77 -2.79 28.01
CA VAL A 337 -15.84 -3.45 27.10
C VAL A 337 -16.61 -4.36 26.15
N LEU A 338 -16.49 -4.09 24.86
CA LEU A 338 -17.05 -4.89 23.77
C LEU A 338 -16.03 -5.90 23.23
N ALA A 339 -14.78 -5.51 23.12
CA ALA A 339 -13.68 -6.38 22.69
C ALA A 339 -12.41 -6.08 23.49
N ARG A 340 -11.53 -7.06 23.68
CA ARG A 340 -10.23 -6.85 24.33
C ARG A 340 -9.17 -7.80 23.78
N SER A 341 -7.99 -7.24 23.51
CA SER A 341 -6.74 -7.96 23.32
C SER A 341 -5.76 -7.65 24.45
N THR A 342 -4.99 -8.66 24.83
CA THR A 342 -3.93 -8.59 25.85
C THR A 342 -2.58 -9.07 25.35
N ASN A 343 -2.55 -9.87 24.28
CA ASN A 343 -1.33 -10.34 23.63
C ASN A 343 -1.67 -10.90 22.25
N SER A 344 -1.37 -10.16 21.18
CA SER A 344 -1.74 -10.51 19.81
C SER A 344 -1.12 -11.84 19.36
N LEU A 345 0.11 -12.12 19.79
CA LEU A 345 0.88 -13.32 19.42
C LEU A 345 0.27 -14.59 20.03
N ASP A 346 -0.01 -14.58 21.33
CA ASP A 346 -0.60 -15.73 22.03
C ASP A 346 -2.08 -15.91 21.68
N GLU A 347 -2.78 -14.84 21.30
CA GLU A 347 -4.15 -14.88 20.78
C GLU A 347 -4.20 -15.51 19.38
N ARG A 348 -3.28 -15.13 18.49
CA ARG A 348 -3.10 -15.74 17.16
C ARG A 348 -2.78 -17.24 17.27
N ASP A 349 -1.86 -17.60 18.16
CA ASP A 349 -1.46 -19.00 18.38
C ASP A 349 -2.52 -19.84 19.14
N GLY A 350 -3.64 -19.22 19.57
CA GLY A 350 -4.71 -19.87 20.31
C GLY A 350 -4.34 -20.29 21.74
N LYS A 351 -3.28 -19.71 22.32
CA LYS A 351 -2.85 -19.98 23.71
C LYS A 351 -3.73 -19.24 24.72
N ILE A 352 -4.19 -18.04 24.38
CA ILE A 352 -5.20 -17.29 25.12
C ILE A 352 -6.34 -16.89 24.19
N ALA A 353 -7.53 -16.65 24.75
CA ALA A 353 -8.70 -16.29 23.96
C ALA A 353 -8.88 -14.76 23.92
N LEU A 354 -9.15 -14.22 22.72
CA LEU A 354 -9.67 -12.87 22.56
C LEU A 354 -11.02 -12.74 23.27
N PHE A 355 -11.20 -11.64 24.00
CA PHE A 355 -12.48 -11.35 24.64
C PHE A 355 -13.38 -10.60 23.64
N GLN A 356 -14.62 -11.07 23.53
CA GLN A 356 -15.70 -10.42 22.79
C GLN A 356 -16.98 -10.48 23.62
N ASP A 357 -17.73 -9.38 23.65
CA ASP A 357 -19.03 -9.32 24.29
C ASP A 357 -20.11 -9.97 23.42
N SER A 358 -21.12 -10.55 24.06
CA SER A 358 -22.24 -11.21 23.38
C SER A 358 -23.07 -10.28 22.47
N SER A 359 -22.98 -8.96 22.65
CA SER A 359 -23.66 -7.96 21.82
C SER A 359 -23.04 -7.74 20.44
N ILE A 360 -21.78 -8.13 20.23
CA ILE A 360 -21.07 -7.98 18.95
C ILE A 360 -20.47 -9.32 18.46
N PRO A 361 -21.31 -10.35 18.21
CA PRO A 361 -20.81 -11.67 17.85
C PRO A 361 -20.02 -11.62 16.54
N THR A 362 -18.95 -12.41 16.45
CA THR A 362 -18.16 -12.63 15.22
C THR A 362 -17.56 -11.37 14.60
N THR A 363 -17.35 -10.34 15.42
CA THR A 363 -16.88 -9.00 15.00
C THR A 363 -15.37 -8.82 15.23
N VAL A 364 -14.80 -9.60 16.15
CA VAL A 364 -13.40 -9.51 16.60
C VAL A 364 -12.66 -10.76 16.14
N HIS A 365 -11.47 -10.57 15.60
CA HIS A 365 -10.60 -11.63 15.09
C HIS A 365 -9.16 -11.42 15.57
N PRO A 366 -8.35 -12.50 15.64
CA PRO A 366 -6.91 -12.37 15.71
C PRO A 366 -6.38 -11.49 14.58
N MET A 367 -5.26 -10.83 14.85
CA MET A 367 -4.66 -9.84 13.97
C MET A 367 -4.36 -10.39 12.57
N ALA A 368 -3.77 -11.60 12.52
CA ALA A 368 -3.47 -12.28 11.27
C ALA A 368 -4.77 -12.71 10.55
N LYS A 369 -4.91 -12.31 9.29
CA LYS A 369 -5.93 -12.78 8.34
C LYS A 369 -5.37 -13.83 7.39
N VAL A 370 -4.11 -13.66 6.97
CA VAL A 370 -3.43 -14.55 6.05
C VAL A 370 -2.39 -15.39 6.80
N ASP A 371 -2.44 -16.71 6.64
CA ASP A 371 -1.42 -17.60 7.20
C ASP A 371 -0.10 -17.48 6.41
N GLY A 372 1.04 -17.34 7.11
CA GLY A 372 2.37 -17.34 6.50
C GLY A 372 3.09 -15.99 6.60
N TYR A 373 3.88 -15.63 5.58
CA TYR A 373 4.73 -14.43 5.60
C TYR A 373 3.93 -13.11 5.55
N GLY A 374 2.72 -13.09 4.95
CA GLY A 374 1.92 -11.87 4.79
C GLY A 374 1.11 -11.42 6.02
N GLY A 375 1.06 -12.23 7.08
CA GLY A 375 0.36 -11.94 8.34
C GLY A 375 1.28 -11.93 9.57
N VAL A 376 2.58 -11.72 9.35
CA VAL A 376 3.55 -11.51 10.42
C VAL A 376 3.52 -10.02 10.77
N ASP A 377 3.42 -9.73 12.06
CA ASP A 377 3.67 -8.40 12.61
C ASP A 377 5.19 -8.12 12.53
N TYR A 378 5.58 -7.20 11.65
CA TYR A 378 6.98 -6.95 11.32
C TYR A 378 7.67 -6.03 12.33
N TRP A 379 6.92 -5.27 13.13
CA TRP A 379 7.44 -4.27 14.06
C TRP A 379 7.15 -4.56 15.54
N GLN A 380 6.61 -5.75 15.83
CA GLN A 380 6.54 -6.30 17.18
C GLN A 380 7.92 -6.42 17.87
N LEU A 381 8.26 -5.42 18.68
CA LEU A 381 9.43 -5.49 19.57
C LEU A 381 9.10 -6.15 20.90
N ASN A 382 7.90 -5.91 21.42
CA ASN A 382 7.46 -6.45 22.69
C ASN A 382 6.50 -7.62 22.46
N LYS A 383 6.90 -8.82 22.92
CA LYS A 383 6.10 -10.05 22.75
C LYS A 383 4.77 -10.05 23.50
N ARG A 384 4.48 -8.98 24.26
CA ARG A 384 3.23 -8.77 24.99
C ARG A 384 2.38 -7.66 24.39
N ASP A 385 2.72 -7.19 23.19
CA ASP A 385 1.90 -6.19 22.53
C ASP A 385 0.51 -6.77 22.21
N PRO A 386 -0.55 -6.04 22.57
CA PRO A 386 -1.91 -6.41 22.23
C PRO A 386 -2.24 -5.96 20.81
N GLY A 387 -3.23 -6.59 20.18
CA GLY A 387 -3.65 -6.23 18.83
C GLY A 387 -4.75 -7.15 18.33
N PHE A 388 -5.69 -6.61 17.57
CA PHE A 388 -6.78 -7.38 16.99
C PHE A 388 -7.24 -6.79 15.66
N ARG A 389 -8.01 -7.60 14.92
CA ARG A 389 -8.77 -7.14 13.77
C ARG A 389 -10.25 -7.04 14.13
N LEU A 390 -10.89 -5.95 13.75
CA LEU A 390 -12.30 -5.66 13.98
C LEU A 390 -13.02 -5.47 12.64
N VAL A 391 -14.24 -5.99 12.56
CA VAL A 391 -15.24 -5.45 11.64
C VAL A 391 -16.05 -4.43 12.43
N MET A 392 -16.18 -3.19 11.99
CA MET A 392 -16.82 -2.16 12.82
C MET A 392 -18.28 -2.52 13.15
N PRO A 393 -18.68 -2.64 14.44
CA PRO A 393 -20.01 -3.11 14.82
C PRO A 393 -21.09 -2.05 14.57
N GLY A 394 -22.27 -2.49 14.11
CA GLY A 394 -23.42 -1.62 13.88
C GLY A 394 -24.17 -1.98 12.60
N PRO A 395 -25.26 -1.24 12.26
CA PRO A 395 -25.94 -1.39 10.98
C PRO A 395 -24.99 -1.03 9.82
N VAL A 396 -24.65 -2.00 8.96
CA VAL A 396 -23.65 -1.82 7.90
C VAL A 396 -23.93 -0.58 7.03
N GLY A 397 -22.87 0.19 6.75
CA GLY A 397 -22.94 1.42 5.96
C GLY A 397 -23.43 2.66 6.73
N THR A 398 -23.62 2.56 8.05
CA THR A 398 -23.90 3.73 8.91
C THR A 398 -22.63 4.18 9.62
N THR A 399 -22.37 5.49 9.60
CA THR A 399 -21.24 6.08 10.33
C THR A 399 -21.52 6.09 11.83
N GLY A 400 -20.60 5.54 12.61
CA GLY A 400 -20.64 5.53 14.07
C GLY A 400 -19.33 6.03 14.68
N THR A 401 -19.38 6.43 15.95
CA THR A 401 -18.19 6.79 16.73
C THR A 401 -17.78 5.62 17.61
N TYR A 402 -16.54 5.15 17.43
CA TYR A 402 -15.95 4.04 18.16
C TYR A 402 -14.90 4.55 19.14
N HIS A 403 -14.69 3.81 20.22
CA HIS A 403 -13.76 4.19 21.27
C HIS A 403 -12.78 3.05 21.56
N LEU A 404 -11.49 3.33 21.50
CA LEU A 404 -10.42 2.42 21.90
C LEU A 404 -9.82 2.91 23.19
N ARG A 405 -9.75 2.02 24.18
CA ARG A 405 -9.08 2.28 25.45
C ARG A 405 -7.79 1.50 25.54
N VAL A 406 -6.70 2.19 25.81
CA VAL A 406 -5.37 1.65 26.09
C VAL A 406 -5.10 1.78 27.58
N ARG A 407 -4.57 0.73 28.20
CA ARG A 407 -4.19 0.74 29.62
C ARG A 407 -3.16 -0.32 29.95
N SER A 408 -2.54 -0.20 31.14
CA SER A 408 -1.71 -1.27 31.67
C SER A 408 -2.49 -2.55 31.95
N ASN A 409 -1.87 -3.68 31.61
CA ASN A 409 -2.35 -5.01 31.95
C ASN A 409 -2.33 -5.27 33.46
N THR A 410 -3.19 -6.19 33.87
CA THR A 410 -3.48 -6.51 35.28
C THR A 410 -3.40 -8.02 35.49
N ALA A 411 -3.40 -8.46 36.75
CA ALA A 411 -3.56 -9.89 37.02
C ALA A 411 -4.90 -10.41 36.42
N PRO A 412 -4.95 -11.64 35.87
CA PRO A 412 -6.14 -12.15 35.18
C PRO A 412 -7.44 -12.15 36.01
N ASP A 413 -7.36 -12.33 37.32
CA ASP A 413 -8.49 -12.28 38.26
C ASP A 413 -9.03 -10.86 38.49
N ARG A 414 -8.26 -9.85 38.08
CA ARG A 414 -8.54 -8.41 38.27
C ARG A 414 -8.71 -7.65 36.97
N ILE A 415 -8.84 -8.34 35.83
CA ILE A 415 -8.96 -7.73 34.50
C ILE A 415 -10.14 -6.75 34.34
N HIS A 416 -11.13 -6.85 35.23
CA HIS A 416 -12.31 -5.97 35.30
C HIS A 416 -12.07 -4.69 36.13
N LEU A 417 -10.95 -4.60 36.87
CA LEU A 417 -10.57 -3.43 37.67
C LEU A 417 -9.68 -2.52 36.82
N LEU A 418 -10.16 -1.32 36.54
CA LEU A 418 -9.50 -0.36 35.66
C LEU A 418 -8.25 0.28 36.31
N ASP A 419 -8.20 0.33 37.65
CA ASP A 419 -7.13 0.96 38.44
C ASP A 419 -6.02 -0.02 38.88
N ALA A 420 -6.06 -1.27 38.42
CA ALA A 420 -5.22 -2.36 38.92
C ALA A 420 -3.99 -2.67 38.04
N GLY A 421 -3.55 -1.72 37.21
CA GLY A 421 -2.40 -1.91 36.32
C GLY A 421 -1.08 -2.16 37.07
N LEU A 422 -0.12 -2.72 36.36
CA LEU A 422 1.15 -3.21 36.92
C LEU A 422 2.38 -2.60 36.26
N SER A 423 2.23 -2.05 35.06
CA SER A 423 3.29 -1.55 34.18
C SER A 423 2.99 -0.12 33.69
N SER A 424 3.98 0.51 33.08
CA SER A 424 3.91 1.86 32.50
C SER A 424 4.96 1.98 31.40
N GLY A 425 4.77 2.91 30.47
CA GLY A 425 5.67 3.15 29.35
C GLY A 425 4.95 3.73 28.13
N ALA A 426 5.73 4.05 27.10
CA ALA A 426 5.23 4.54 25.84
C ALA A 426 4.78 3.41 24.92
N TYR A 427 3.85 3.72 24.02
CA TYR A 427 3.35 2.84 22.97
C TYR A 427 3.07 3.62 21.68
N GLN A 428 3.11 2.91 20.56
CA GLN A 428 2.63 3.39 19.27
C GLN A 428 1.49 2.47 18.82
N MET A 429 0.29 3.02 18.66
CA MET A 429 -0.90 2.29 18.24
C MET A 429 -1.27 2.68 16.81
N SER A 430 -1.28 1.72 15.89
CA SER A 430 -1.77 1.93 14.53
C SER A 430 -3.22 1.46 14.38
N ILE A 431 -4.04 2.26 13.70
CA ILE A 431 -5.40 1.94 13.29
C ILE A 431 -5.45 1.99 11.77
N ARG A 432 -5.63 0.86 11.10
CA ARG A 432 -5.41 0.74 9.64
C ARG A 432 -6.42 -0.15 8.93
N LEU A 433 -6.56 0.05 7.63
CA LEU A 433 -7.56 -0.64 6.77
C LEU A 433 -7.05 -1.93 6.12
N GLY A 434 -5.82 -2.35 6.42
CA GLY A 434 -5.21 -3.55 5.86
C GLY A 434 -4.23 -4.20 6.83
N GLU A 435 -3.95 -5.47 6.58
CA GLU A 435 -3.08 -6.31 7.41
C GLU A 435 -1.59 -5.94 7.32
N ARG A 436 -1.15 -5.34 6.20
CA ARG A 436 0.22 -4.84 6.04
C ARG A 436 0.40 -3.49 6.71
N GLU A 437 1.52 -3.30 7.42
CA GLU A 437 1.80 -2.06 8.13
C GLU A 437 1.84 -0.90 7.15
N SER A 438 1.40 0.26 7.61
CA SER A 438 1.32 1.48 6.80
C SER A 438 2.12 2.57 7.48
N VAL A 439 3.11 3.11 6.78
CA VAL A 439 3.89 4.27 7.26
C VAL A 439 3.11 5.53 6.95
N ALA A 440 3.01 6.44 7.93
CA ALA A 440 2.36 7.72 7.72
C ALA A 440 3.17 8.65 6.80
N GLY A 441 2.47 9.34 5.90
CA GLY A 441 3.06 10.29 4.96
C GLY A 441 3.61 11.55 5.63
N SER A 442 4.23 12.41 4.82
CA SER A 442 4.74 13.69 5.30
C SER A 442 3.60 14.62 5.76
N THR A 443 3.76 15.27 6.90
CA THR A 443 2.74 16.16 7.50
C THR A 443 3.34 17.38 8.15
N VAL A 444 2.64 18.51 8.08
CA VAL A 444 2.97 19.74 8.81
C VAL A 444 1.70 20.24 9.49
N ARG A 445 1.65 20.12 10.81
CA ARG A 445 0.48 20.46 11.63
C ARG A 445 0.87 21.18 12.90
N TYR A 446 0.11 22.22 13.24
CA TYR A 446 0.38 23.09 14.40
C TYR A 446 1.84 23.56 14.45
N ALA A 447 2.35 24.09 13.34
CA ALA A 447 3.69 24.64 13.24
C ALA A 447 3.66 26.17 13.13
N ASP A 448 4.60 26.86 13.78
CA ASP A 448 4.90 28.28 13.61
C ASP A 448 6.20 28.38 12.79
N ILE A 449 6.10 28.75 11.51
CA ILE A 449 7.21 28.78 10.55
C ILE A 449 7.47 30.23 10.15
N ALA A 450 8.66 30.73 10.46
CA ALA A 450 9.04 32.13 10.23
C ALA A 450 10.45 32.28 9.64
N TYR A 451 10.64 33.35 8.87
CA TYR A 451 11.94 33.81 8.34
C TYR A 451 12.65 32.86 7.35
N ALA A 452 11.95 31.86 6.81
CA ALA A 452 12.40 31.07 5.67
C ALA A 452 12.47 31.93 4.39
N ASP A 453 13.18 31.47 3.36
CA ASP A 453 13.00 31.96 1.99
C ASP A 453 11.63 31.50 1.47
N THR A 454 11.35 30.20 1.59
CA THR A 454 10.03 29.61 1.37
C THR A 454 9.71 28.64 2.52
N GLY A 455 8.62 28.86 3.27
CA GLY A 455 8.35 28.08 4.49
C GLY A 455 8.18 26.57 4.26
N VAL A 456 7.30 26.19 3.32
CA VAL A 456 7.09 24.80 2.91
C VAL A 456 7.00 24.76 1.39
N THR A 457 7.81 23.90 0.77
CA THR A 457 7.81 23.63 -0.66
C THR A 457 7.35 22.20 -0.90
N VAL A 458 6.29 22.02 -1.66
CA VAL A 458 5.75 20.70 -2.04
C VAL A 458 5.83 20.56 -3.55
N LEU A 459 6.53 19.55 -4.03
CA LEU A 459 6.70 19.29 -5.45
C LEU A 459 6.01 17.98 -5.83
N GLY A 460 5.05 18.03 -6.76
CA GLY A 460 4.50 16.82 -7.39
C GLY A 460 3.73 15.86 -6.45
N GLN A 461 3.06 16.39 -5.42
CA GLN A 461 2.26 15.62 -4.46
C GLN A 461 0.76 15.98 -4.55
N PRO A 462 -0.18 15.03 -4.35
CA PRO A 462 0.07 13.58 -4.27
C PRO A 462 0.60 13.06 -5.61
N ILE A 463 1.48 12.06 -5.56
CA ILE A 463 2.21 11.56 -6.74
C ILE A 463 1.26 10.89 -7.74
N HIS A 464 0.18 10.31 -7.22
CA HIS A 464 -0.72 9.44 -7.98
C HIS A 464 -2.13 9.99 -8.02
N SER A 465 -2.66 10.21 -9.21
CA SER A 465 -4.07 10.56 -9.42
C SER A 465 -4.75 9.54 -10.31
N PRO A 466 -5.86 8.90 -9.87
CA PRO A 466 -6.60 7.96 -10.71
C PRO A 466 -7.35 8.63 -11.88
N LEU A 467 -7.32 9.97 -11.99
CA LEU A 467 -8.05 10.70 -13.05
C LEU A 467 -7.16 11.63 -13.90
N GLY A 468 -6.07 12.14 -13.34
CA GLY A 468 -5.22 13.15 -14.01
C GLY A 468 -3.99 12.60 -14.73
N GLY A 469 -3.63 11.33 -14.48
CA GLY A 469 -2.32 10.80 -14.82
C GLY A 469 -1.22 11.29 -13.86
N GLU A 470 -0.08 10.59 -13.77
CA GLU A 470 1.10 11.16 -13.08
C GLU A 470 1.93 12.08 -13.99
N LYS A 471 1.72 11.98 -15.30
CA LYS A 471 2.25 12.89 -16.31
C LYS A 471 1.11 13.52 -17.09
N THR A 472 1.34 14.73 -17.57
CA THR A 472 0.42 15.39 -18.50
C THR A 472 1.20 15.87 -19.72
N GLU A 473 0.56 15.83 -20.88
CA GLU A 473 1.09 16.41 -22.11
C GLU A 473 1.58 17.85 -21.90
N SER A 474 2.70 18.19 -22.52
CA SER A 474 3.30 19.51 -22.42
C SER A 474 3.26 20.22 -23.78
N GLY A 475 2.25 21.06 -23.99
CA GLY A 475 2.18 21.92 -25.17
C GLY A 475 2.06 21.15 -26.49
N THR A 476 3.02 21.33 -27.43
CA THR A 476 2.98 20.72 -28.78
C THR A 476 3.99 19.58 -28.89
N ASN A 477 3.58 18.37 -28.53
CA ASN A 477 4.38 17.14 -28.68
C ASN A 477 4.07 16.41 -30.01
N ASN A 478 3.63 17.15 -31.04
CA ASN A 478 3.10 16.65 -32.31
C ASN A 478 4.13 15.97 -33.24
N SER A 479 5.36 15.77 -32.76
CA SER A 479 6.44 15.14 -33.52
C SER A 479 7.38 14.42 -32.57
N ARG A 480 8.02 13.36 -33.07
CA ARG A 480 9.00 12.58 -32.31
C ARG A 480 10.18 13.40 -31.76
N LEU A 481 10.57 14.49 -32.43
CA LEU A 481 11.66 15.38 -31.95
C LEU A 481 11.23 16.29 -30.79
N THR A 482 9.94 16.45 -30.60
CA THR A 482 9.32 17.26 -29.56
C THR A 482 8.55 16.37 -28.59
N ALA A 483 8.90 15.08 -28.53
CA ALA A 483 8.22 14.13 -27.65
C ALA A 483 8.38 14.53 -26.19
N ASP A 484 7.31 14.39 -25.42
CA ASP A 484 7.35 14.65 -23.98
C ASP A 484 8.12 13.53 -23.28
N PHE A 485 9.12 13.91 -22.50
CA PHE A 485 9.92 12.94 -21.77
C PHE A 485 9.18 12.43 -20.52
N VAL A 486 8.73 11.19 -20.58
CA VAL A 486 8.05 10.47 -19.50
C VAL A 486 9.04 10.13 -18.38
N GLY A 487 10.24 9.69 -18.76
CA GLY A 487 11.28 9.22 -17.85
C GLY A 487 11.61 7.74 -18.03
N ASN A 488 12.31 7.17 -17.05
CA ASN A 488 12.54 5.73 -16.98
C ASN A 488 11.32 5.04 -16.36
N ILE A 489 10.63 4.20 -17.11
CA ILE A 489 9.40 3.52 -16.65
C ILE A 489 9.66 2.35 -15.70
N LEU A 490 10.93 2.00 -15.49
CA LEU A 490 11.36 1.05 -14.45
C LEU A 490 11.96 1.77 -13.23
N ALA A 491 11.90 3.11 -13.23
CA ALA A 491 12.16 3.93 -12.08
C ALA A 491 10.86 4.67 -11.74
N VAL A 492 9.84 3.89 -11.41
CA VAL A 492 8.51 4.34 -10.97
C VAL A 492 8.08 3.45 -9.81
N ASP A 493 7.46 4.05 -8.80
CA ASP A 493 7.15 3.42 -7.51
C ASP A 493 6.00 2.38 -7.57
N ARG A 494 5.22 2.34 -8.66
CA ARG A 494 4.12 1.38 -8.85
C ARG A 494 4.33 0.38 -9.99
N GLY A 495 5.52 0.37 -10.60
CA GLY A 495 5.77 -0.39 -11.84
C GLY A 495 4.88 0.02 -13.03
N ALA A 496 4.17 1.15 -12.92
CA ALA A 496 3.29 1.69 -13.94
C ALA A 496 3.35 3.22 -13.93
N THR A 497 3.11 3.84 -15.09
CA THR A 497 2.89 5.28 -15.18
C THR A 497 1.74 5.60 -16.13
N SER A 498 0.88 6.52 -15.73
CA SER A 498 -0.27 7.04 -16.46
C SER A 498 0.00 8.45 -16.99
N ILE A 499 -0.45 8.69 -18.22
CA ILE A 499 -0.21 9.93 -18.95
C ILE A 499 -1.57 10.51 -19.39
N GLY A 500 -1.88 11.72 -18.94
CA GLY A 500 -3.05 12.48 -19.41
C GLY A 500 -2.72 13.37 -20.60
N GLY A 501 -3.45 13.22 -21.71
CA GLY A 501 -3.28 14.03 -22.92
C GLY A 501 -4.61 14.41 -23.61
N ILE A 502 -4.55 15.28 -24.61
CA ILE A 502 -5.67 15.81 -25.38
C ILE A 502 -5.29 15.88 -26.86
N LEU A 503 -5.96 15.05 -27.67
CA LEU A 503 -5.89 15.13 -29.12
C LEU A 503 -6.69 16.34 -29.64
N ASN A 504 -6.00 17.39 -30.11
CA ASN A 504 -6.55 18.67 -30.59
C ASN A 504 -7.02 18.62 -32.05
N GLY A 505 -7.51 17.46 -32.50
CA GLY A 505 -8.11 17.28 -33.83
C GLY A 505 -7.80 15.92 -34.43
N ALA A 506 -8.41 15.65 -35.58
CA ALA A 506 -8.33 14.34 -36.24
C ALA A 506 -6.96 14.01 -36.86
N ALA A 507 -6.05 14.98 -36.94
CA ALA A 507 -4.69 14.78 -37.43
C ALA A 507 -3.64 14.92 -36.32
N ASP A 508 -4.08 14.99 -35.06
CA ASP A 508 -3.17 15.16 -33.93
C ASP A 508 -2.46 13.86 -33.57
N VAL A 509 -1.23 13.99 -33.08
CA VAL A 509 -0.34 12.87 -32.75
C VAL A 509 0.50 13.26 -31.55
N ASP A 510 0.23 12.70 -30.39
CA ASP A 510 0.99 13.02 -29.19
C ASP A 510 2.15 12.04 -29.04
N TRP A 511 3.38 12.56 -29.04
CA TRP A 511 4.59 11.74 -28.88
C TRP A 511 5.13 11.79 -27.46
N TYR A 512 5.45 10.64 -26.92
CA TYR A 512 6.04 10.45 -25.60
C TYR A 512 7.34 9.64 -25.70
N GLU A 513 8.40 10.11 -25.07
CA GLU A 513 9.70 9.43 -24.98
C GLU A 513 9.86 8.79 -23.60
N PHE A 514 10.28 7.53 -23.56
CA PHE A 514 10.54 6.81 -22.32
C PHE A 514 11.77 5.92 -22.39
N ASN A 515 12.39 5.67 -21.24
CA ASN A 515 13.51 4.73 -21.11
C ASN A 515 13.05 3.46 -20.40
N VAL A 516 13.59 2.33 -20.85
CA VAL A 516 13.54 1.04 -20.16
C VAL A 516 14.94 0.78 -19.63
N ASN A 517 15.16 0.94 -18.32
CA ASN A 517 16.46 0.69 -17.69
C ASN A 517 16.28 0.23 -16.24
N GLY A 518 16.72 -0.98 -15.89
CA GLY A 518 16.63 -1.48 -14.52
C GLY A 518 17.61 -0.76 -13.57
N ASN A 519 17.08 -0.14 -12.51
CA ASN A 519 17.90 0.47 -11.47
C ASN A 519 18.09 -0.49 -10.27
N SER A 520 19.26 -0.41 -9.61
CA SER A 520 19.52 -1.08 -8.32
C SER A 520 19.34 -2.61 -8.29
N LEU A 521 19.48 -3.29 -9.43
CA LEU A 521 19.41 -4.75 -9.51
C LEU A 521 20.58 -5.40 -8.77
N GLN A 522 20.27 -6.26 -7.80
CA GLN A 522 21.26 -7.06 -7.08
C GLN A 522 21.69 -8.26 -7.94
N GLY A 523 22.39 -7.99 -9.05
CA GLY A 523 22.60 -9.01 -10.09
C GLY A 523 23.65 -8.67 -11.14
N GLY A 524 24.79 -8.11 -10.74
CA GLY A 524 25.97 -8.01 -11.62
C GLY A 524 26.72 -9.34 -11.80
N VAL A 525 26.00 -10.47 -11.78
CA VAL A 525 26.58 -11.78 -12.09
C VAL A 525 26.15 -12.13 -13.50
N ASP A 526 26.99 -11.75 -14.45
CA ASP A 526 27.02 -12.30 -15.78
C ASP A 526 27.43 -13.78 -15.67
N ASP A 527 26.46 -14.65 -15.33
CA ASP A 527 26.62 -16.10 -15.29
C ASP A 527 26.29 -16.73 -16.68
N ASP A 528 26.04 -15.91 -17.72
CA ASP A 528 25.87 -16.39 -19.09
C ASP A 528 27.24 -16.51 -19.79
N PRO A 529 27.66 -17.73 -20.21
CA PRO A 529 28.91 -17.92 -20.93
C PRO A 529 28.90 -17.47 -22.40
N ASP A 530 27.78 -16.93 -22.92
CA ASP A 530 27.64 -16.57 -24.34
C ASP A 530 28.12 -15.13 -24.65
N PRO A 531 29.27 -14.96 -25.35
CA PRO A 531 29.80 -13.64 -25.71
C PRO A 531 29.04 -12.92 -26.84
N ASP A 532 28.01 -13.55 -27.45
CA ASP A 532 27.19 -12.95 -28.51
C ASP A 532 25.77 -12.56 -28.04
N ALA A 533 25.40 -12.81 -26.77
CA ALA A 533 24.14 -12.31 -26.21
C ALA A 533 24.26 -10.80 -25.94
N SER A 534 23.46 -9.98 -26.61
CA SER A 534 23.30 -8.57 -26.24
C SER A 534 22.71 -8.52 -24.83
N SER A 535 23.57 -8.29 -23.85
CA SER A 535 23.33 -8.34 -22.41
C SER A 535 22.51 -7.15 -21.89
N GLY A 536 21.32 -6.93 -22.43
CA GLY A 536 20.31 -6.04 -21.85
C GLY A 536 19.23 -6.88 -21.20
N ASN A 537 18.79 -6.50 -20.00
CA ASN A 537 17.66 -7.18 -19.37
C ASN A 537 16.40 -6.95 -20.22
N LEU A 538 15.52 -7.96 -20.28
CA LEU A 538 14.21 -7.87 -20.90
C LEU A 538 13.17 -7.56 -19.83
N TRP A 539 12.31 -6.58 -20.11
CA TRP A 539 11.28 -6.11 -19.19
C TRP A 539 9.90 -6.26 -19.82
N SER A 540 8.97 -6.86 -19.08
CA SER A 540 7.59 -7.07 -19.54
C SER A 540 6.76 -5.82 -19.27
N LEU A 541 6.13 -5.28 -20.31
CA LEU A 541 5.37 -4.05 -20.26
C LEU A 541 4.00 -4.23 -20.91
N THR A 542 3.02 -3.52 -20.37
CA THR A 542 1.67 -3.39 -20.93
C THR A 542 1.38 -1.91 -21.12
N PHE A 543 0.85 -1.56 -22.29
CA PHE A 543 0.37 -0.23 -22.63
C PHE A 543 -1.13 -0.33 -22.78
N ASP A 544 -1.85 0.48 -22.03
CA ASP A 544 -3.30 0.50 -22.01
C ASP A 544 -3.82 1.91 -22.25
N MET A 545 -4.96 2.02 -22.90
CA MET A 545 -5.64 3.29 -23.12
C MET A 545 -6.93 3.31 -22.32
N ASP A 546 -6.97 4.12 -21.29
CA ASP A 546 -8.15 4.19 -20.43
C ASP A 546 -9.09 5.33 -20.84
N TYR A 547 -10.38 5.04 -20.86
CA TYR A 547 -11.49 6.00 -20.98
C TYR A 547 -11.43 6.94 -22.21
N ALA A 548 -10.82 6.50 -23.31
CA ALA A 548 -10.84 7.25 -24.57
C ALA A 548 -12.05 6.86 -25.45
N ASP A 549 -12.50 5.61 -25.43
CA ASP A 549 -13.73 5.13 -26.07
C ASP A 549 -14.98 5.58 -25.28
N GLY A 550 -16.10 5.66 -25.98
CA GLY A 550 -17.42 5.91 -25.43
C GLY A 550 -17.62 7.33 -24.91
N LEU A 551 -18.78 7.60 -24.32
CA LEU A 551 -19.13 8.89 -23.70
C LEU A 551 -18.94 10.13 -24.61
N GLY A 552 -18.91 9.94 -25.94
CA GLY A 552 -18.65 10.99 -26.93
C GLY A 552 -17.18 11.37 -27.15
N ARG A 553 -16.24 10.54 -26.70
CA ARG A 553 -14.78 10.72 -26.79
C ARG A 553 -14.20 10.02 -28.04
N ALA A 554 -12.88 10.10 -28.23
CA ALA A 554 -12.21 9.75 -29.47
C ALA A 554 -11.75 8.28 -29.50
N ASN A 555 -11.94 7.58 -30.62
CA ASN A 555 -11.27 6.31 -30.87
C ASN A 555 -9.79 6.59 -31.17
N THR A 556 -8.90 5.93 -30.41
CA THR A 556 -7.46 6.20 -30.43
C THR A 556 -6.66 5.01 -30.95
N SER A 557 -5.39 5.23 -31.25
CA SER A 557 -4.45 4.18 -31.64
C SER A 557 -3.08 4.46 -31.05
N ILE A 558 -2.41 3.41 -30.59
CA ILE A 558 -1.09 3.44 -29.95
C ILE A 558 -0.06 2.82 -30.89
N TYR A 559 1.05 3.53 -31.09
CA TYR A 559 2.21 3.06 -31.84
C TYR A 559 3.47 3.15 -30.98
N ILE A 560 4.26 2.08 -30.93
CA ILE A 560 5.52 2.04 -30.17
C ILE A 560 6.69 1.96 -31.15
N TYR A 561 7.68 2.83 -31.01
CA TYR A 561 8.89 2.88 -31.83
C TYR A 561 10.15 2.74 -30.99
N ASP A 562 11.19 2.12 -31.55
CA ASP A 562 12.53 2.12 -30.96
C ASP A 562 13.25 3.47 -31.16
N GLU A 563 14.44 3.63 -30.58
CA GLU A 563 15.28 4.83 -30.75
C GLU A 563 15.64 5.13 -32.22
N ASN A 564 15.66 4.13 -33.10
CA ASN A 564 15.94 4.32 -34.52
C ASN A 564 14.70 4.71 -35.33
N GLY A 565 13.50 4.65 -34.75
CA GLY A 565 12.23 4.94 -35.42
C GLY A 565 11.60 3.75 -36.12
N ASN A 566 12.03 2.53 -35.81
CA ASN A 566 11.37 1.33 -36.28
C ASN A 566 10.13 1.05 -35.42
N LEU A 567 9.02 0.72 -36.07
CA LEU A 567 7.80 0.31 -35.37
C LEU A 567 8.02 -1.05 -34.67
N VAL A 568 7.79 -1.08 -33.36
CA VAL A 568 7.94 -2.25 -32.49
C VAL A 568 6.59 -2.93 -32.27
N ALA A 569 5.57 -2.16 -31.90
CA ALA A 569 4.22 -2.66 -31.63
C ALA A 569 3.16 -1.63 -31.97
N PHE A 570 1.92 -2.09 -32.17
CA PHE A 570 0.77 -1.28 -32.49
C PHE A 570 -0.51 -1.91 -31.94
N SER A 571 -1.45 -1.08 -31.51
CA SER A 571 -2.84 -1.47 -31.25
C SER A 571 -3.78 -0.33 -31.62
N GLY A 572 -4.96 -0.69 -32.12
CA GLY A 572 -6.01 0.25 -32.52
C GLY A 572 -7.35 0.04 -31.80
N ASP A 573 -7.68 -1.19 -31.43
CA ASP A 573 -8.92 -1.55 -30.73
C ASP A 573 -8.60 -2.76 -29.83
N SER A 574 -9.30 -2.95 -28.71
CA SER A 574 -9.12 -4.11 -27.82
C SER A 574 -10.46 -4.65 -27.30
N ASN A 575 -10.53 -5.97 -27.08
CA ASN A 575 -11.74 -6.63 -26.56
C ASN A 575 -11.38 -7.53 -25.37
N VAL A 576 -10.72 -6.93 -24.37
CA VAL A 576 -10.30 -7.60 -23.15
C VAL A 576 -11.43 -7.51 -22.13
N ALA A 577 -12.00 -8.66 -21.74
CA ALA A 577 -13.19 -8.71 -20.87
C ALA A 577 -12.98 -8.09 -19.48
N ASP A 578 -11.74 -8.09 -18.99
CA ASP A 578 -11.37 -7.51 -17.69
C ASP A 578 -11.29 -5.98 -17.75
N ASP A 579 -11.10 -5.40 -18.93
CA ASP A 579 -11.04 -3.97 -19.18
C ASP A 579 -12.40 -3.36 -19.61
N GLN A 580 -13.35 -4.19 -20.03
CA GLN A 580 -14.69 -3.77 -20.44
C GLN A 580 -15.71 -3.77 -19.29
N PRO A 581 -16.75 -2.93 -19.29
CA PRO A 581 -17.78 -2.94 -18.25
C PRO A 581 -18.45 -4.31 -18.11
N GLN A 582 -18.90 -4.66 -16.90
CA GLN A 582 -19.59 -5.93 -16.68
C GLN A 582 -20.83 -6.04 -17.59
N PRO A 583 -21.03 -7.19 -18.26
CA PRO A 583 -22.24 -7.39 -19.04
C PRO A 583 -23.47 -7.50 -18.12
N ASN A 584 -24.59 -6.89 -18.53
CA ASN A 584 -25.90 -6.98 -17.88
C ASN A 584 -26.04 -6.31 -16.49
N VAL A 585 -25.28 -5.25 -16.22
CA VAL A 585 -25.49 -4.39 -15.03
C VAL A 585 -26.31 -3.15 -15.36
N ASP A 586 -27.09 -2.65 -14.39
CA ASP A 586 -27.97 -1.48 -14.57
C ASP A 586 -27.18 -0.17 -14.80
N SER A 587 -25.93 -0.11 -14.33
CA SER A 587 -25.00 1.00 -14.57
C SER A 587 -23.59 0.47 -14.87
N GLN A 588 -23.16 0.68 -16.10
CA GLN A 588 -21.84 0.24 -16.59
C GLN A 588 -20.68 1.11 -16.08
N LEU A 589 -20.96 2.21 -15.37
CA LEU A 589 -19.98 3.19 -14.89
C LEU A 589 -19.81 3.19 -13.36
N GLU A 590 -20.46 2.27 -12.65
CA GLU A 590 -20.28 2.12 -11.19
C GLU A 590 -18.93 1.47 -10.84
N ASP A 591 -18.40 0.62 -11.73
CA ASP A 591 -17.11 -0.04 -11.57
C ASP A 591 -16.01 0.74 -12.31
N LEU A 592 -15.37 1.68 -11.60
CA LEU A 592 -14.23 2.45 -12.12
C LEU A 592 -12.89 1.68 -12.04
N SER A 593 -12.91 0.39 -11.66
CA SER A 593 -11.69 -0.43 -11.68
C SER A 593 -11.34 -0.98 -13.05
N ARG A 594 -12.21 -0.77 -14.04
CA ARG A 594 -12.01 -1.13 -15.45
C ARG A 594 -11.57 0.10 -16.24
N GLY A 595 -10.73 -0.09 -17.24
CA GLY A 595 -10.09 1.00 -17.98
C GLY A 595 -10.95 1.54 -19.12
N SER A 596 -11.87 0.74 -19.66
CA SER A 596 -12.66 1.13 -20.83
C SER A 596 -14.18 1.03 -20.65
N VAL A 597 -14.91 1.72 -21.53
CA VAL A 597 -16.38 1.64 -21.67
C VAL A 597 -16.82 0.99 -22.99
N GLY A 598 -15.87 0.61 -23.86
CA GLY A 598 -16.15 0.01 -25.17
C GLY A 598 -14.90 -0.59 -25.81
N VAL A 599 -15.06 -1.34 -26.90
CA VAL A 599 -13.98 -2.16 -27.47
C VAL A 599 -12.95 -1.40 -28.32
N THR A 600 -12.99 -0.06 -28.35
CA THR A 600 -12.14 0.74 -29.23
C THR A 600 -11.01 1.48 -28.53
N ASP A 601 -10.79 1.16 -27.27
CA ASP A 601 -9.58 1.54 -26.56
C ASP A 601 -8.43 0.55 -26.88
N PRO A 602 -7.28 1.01 -27.38
CA PRO A 602 -6.16 0.15 -27.71
C PRO A 602 -5.40 -0.34 -26.47
N LEU A 603 -5.13 -1.65 -26.45
CA LEU A 603 -4.27 -2.31 -25.46
C LEU A 603 -3.14 -3.07 -26.18
N ILE A 604 -1.91 -2.94 -25.69
CA ILE A 604 -0.72 -3.70 -26.12
C ILE A 604 -0.10 -4.35 -24.88
N GLY A 605 -0.17 -5.66 -24.74
CA GLY A 605 0.65 -6.33 -23.73
C GLY A 605 0.13 -7.69 -23.27
N PRO A 606 0.92 -8.38 -22.42
CA PRO A 606 2.29 -8.00 -22.07
C PRO A 606 3.26 -8.22 -23.27
N ILE A 607 4.20 -7.30 -23.48
CA ILE A 607 5.31 -7.43 -24.44
C ILE A 607 6.65 -7.23 -23.73
N SER A 608 7.70 -7.92 -24.16
CA SER A 608 9.04 -7.74 -23.60
C SER A 608 9.85 -6.74 -24.42
N LEU A 609 10.30 -5.66 -23.78
CA LEU A 609 11.23 -4.69 -24.37
C LEU A 609 12.63 -4.88 -23.75
N LEU A 610 13.66 -4.69 -24.57
CA LEU A 610 15.04 -4.63 -24.09
C LEU A 610 15.29 -3.29 -23.42
N GLU A 611 16.32 -3.21 -22.58
CA GLU A 611 16.78 -1.92 -22.07
C GLU A 611 17.18 -0.98 -23.22
N GLY A 612 16.65 0.25 -23.20
CA GLY A 612 16.80 1.22 -24.29
C GLY A 612 15.84 2.40 -24.22
N THR A 613 15.90 3.27 -25.22
CA THR A 613 14.97 4.40 -25.38
C THR A 613 13.91 4.07 -26.42
N TYR A 614 12.65 4.35 -26.08
CA TYR A 614 11.49 4.07 -26.90
C TYR A 614 10.56 5.29 -26.97
N PHE A 615 9.68 5.28 -27.96
CA PHE A 615 8.72 6.34 -28.20
C PHE A 615 7.33 5.76 -28.37
N VAL A 616 6.34 6.32 -27.67
CA VAL A 616 4.92 6.04 -27.93
C VAL A 616 4.31 7.21 -28.69
N ALA A 617 3.54 6.92 -29.73
CA ALA A 617 2.67 7.89 -30.39
C ALA A 617 1.21 7.51 -30.15
N VAL A 618 0.45 8.42 -29.54
CA VAL A 618 -1.00 8.31 -29.36
C VAL A 618 -1.67 9.17 -30.41
N THR A 619 -2.64 8.60 -31.12
CA THR A 619 -3.30 9.25 -32.25
C THR A 619 -4.78 8.98 -32.27
N THR A 620 -5.54 9.75 -33.06
CA THR A 620 -6.87 9.28 -33.49
C THR A 620 -6.71 8.19 -34.54
N ASN A 621 -7.70 7.29 -34.66
CA ASN A 621 -7.70 6.22 -35.67
C ASN A 621 -7.68 6.69 -37.15
N GLN A 622 -7.76 8.00 -37.42
CA GLN A 622 -7.60 8.56 -38.76
C GLN A 622 -6.13 8.73 -39.16
N VAL A 623 -5.22 8.79 -38.19
CA VAL A 623 -3.79 8.89 -38.45
C VAL A 623 -3.21 7.49 -38.48
N VAL A 624 -2.72 7.07 -39.64
CA VAL A 624 -2.10 5.77 -39.84
C VAL A 624 -0.62 5.96 -40.08
N SER A 625 0.21 5.16 -39.41
CA SER A 625 1.66 5.24 -39.57
C SER A 625 2.10 4.98 -41.02
N ALA A 626 3.25 5.54 -41.40
CA ALA A 626 3.79 5.36 -42.75
C ALA A 626 4.06 3.88 -43.05
N GLU A 627 4.41 3.11 -42.02
CA GLU A 627 4.67 1.67 -42.04
C GLU A 627 3.39 0.88 -42.35
N GLN A 628 2.24 1.29 -41.79
CA GLN A 628 0.94 0.61 -41.97
C GLN A 628 0.13 1.09 -43.17
N SER A 629 0.57 2.15 -43.85
CA SER A 629 -0.12 2.71 -45.03
C SER A 629 -0.37 1.71 -46.17
N GLN A 630 0.26 0.52 -46.13
CA GLN A 630 0.15 -0.55 -47.13
C GLN A 630 -1.28 -1.05 -47.36
N TYR A 631 -2.14 -0.92 -46.36
CA TYR A 631 -3.54 -1.35 -46.45
C TYR A 631 -4.46 -0.29 -47.08
N LEU A 632 -3.98 0.94 -47.23
CA LEU A 632 -4.79 2.10 -47.61
C LEU A 632 -4.37 2.74 -48.92
N THR A 633 -3.08 2.67 -49.28
CA THR A 633 -2.54 3.40 -50.44
C THR A 633 -1.59 2.54 -51.30
N PRO A 634 -1.61 2.69 -52.64
CA PRO A 634 -0.60 2.08 -53.51
C PRO A 634 0.74 2.84 -53.46
N GLY A 635 1.88 2.14 -53.34
CA GLY A 635 3.23 2.75 -53.43
C GLY A 635 3.83 3.16 -52.08
N VAL A 636 3.73 2.29 -51.08
CA VAL A 636 4.09 2.55 -49.68
C VAL A 636 5.57 2.36 -49.36
N ALA A 637 6.01 2.94 -48.25
CA ALA A 637 7.40 2.85 -47.79
C ALA A 637 7.81 1.41 -47.44
N ASN A 638 6.93 0.64 -46.79
CA ASN A 638 7.20 -0.73 -46.34
C ASN A 638 6.15 -1.74 -46.86
N PRO A 639 6.19 -2.11 -48.16
CA PRO A 639 5.19 -3.02 -48.76
C PRO A 639 5.29 -4.48 -48.27
N TYR A 640 6.38 -4.81 -47.55
CA TYR A 640 6.63 -6.14 -47.01
C TYR A 640 6.36 -6.25 -45.50
N LEU A 641 5.88 -5.18 -44.84
CA LEU A 641 5.53 -5.25 -43.42
C LEU A 641 4.44 -6.30 -43.20
N ARG A 642 4.59 -7.13 -42.16
CA ARG A 642 3.56 -8.06 -41.70
C ARG A 642 3.39 -7.84 -40.21
N LEU A 643 2.12 -7.84 -39.77
CA LEU A 643 1.78 -7.75 -38.36
C LEU A 643 1.58 -9.18 -37.85
N GLU A 644 2.14 -9.48 -36.69
CA GLU A 644 1.94 -10.72 -35.98
C GLU A 644 1.32 -10.40 -34.61
N PRO A 645 0.39 -11.23 -34.11
CA PRO A 645 -0.07 -11.10 -32.73
C PRO A 645 1.10 -11.22 -31.76
N VAL A 646 1.07 -10.44 -30.68
CA VAL A 646 2.09 -10.49 -29.61
C VAL A 646 2.30 -11.91 -29.11
N ASN A 647 3.53 -12.25 -28.74
CA ASN A 647 3.91 -13.62 -28.34
C ASN A 647 3.34 -14.05 -26.97
N SER A 648 2.74 -13.13 -26.21
CA SER A 648 2.08 -13.39 -24.93
C SER A 648 0.68 -14.02 -25.06
N VAL A 649 0.12 -14.11 -26.27
CA VAL A 649 -1.15 -14.81 -26.50
C VAL A 649 -0.93 -16.25 -26.93
N ASN A 650 -1.66 -17.17 -26.29
CA ASN A 650 -1.67 -18.58 -26.70
C ASN A 650 -2.60 -18.74 -27.91
N ARG A 651 -2.03 -19.14 -29.05
CA ARG A 651 -2.75 -19.23 -30.33
C ARG A 651 -3.49 -20.57 -30.40
N ILE A 652 -4.81 -20.52 -30.59
CA ILE A 652 -5.63 -21.73 -30.80
C ILE A 652 -5.53 -22.22 -32.25
N ALA A 653 -5.36 -21.30 -33.20
CA ALA A 653 -5.09 -21.57 -34.61
C ALA A 653 -4.31 -20.40 -35.22
N GLU A 654 -3.45 -20.70 -36.19
CA GLU A 654 -2.70 -19.72 -36.97
C GLU A 654 -2.74 -20.13 -38.46
N ASP A 655 -3.00 -19.17 -39.34
CA ASP A 655 -3.01 -19.38 -40.80
C ASP A 655 -2.03 -18.41 -41.44
N HIS A 656 -0.97 -18.96 -42.04
CA HIS A 656 -0.01 -18.18 -42.81
C HIS A 656 -0.52 -18.12 -44.25
N LEU A 657 -0.71 -16.91 -44.79
CA LEU A 657 -1.13 -16.73 -46.18
C LEU A 657 -0.06 -17.30 -47.13
N ASP A 658 -0.23 -18.56 -47.52
CA ASP A 658 0.70 -19.29 -48.35
C ASP A 658 0.75 -18.71 -49.77
N VAL A 659 1.92 -18.21 -50.15
CA VAL A 659 2.25 -17.96 -51.56
C VAL A 659 2.75 -19.27 -52.14
N SER A 660 1.92 -19.95 -52.94
CA SER A 660 2.29 -21.23 -53.53
C SER A 660 3.60 -21.13 -54.32
N GLY A 661 4.66 -21.78 -53.83
CA GLY A 661 5.93 -21.96 -54.55
C GLY A 661 7.13 -21.13 -54.07
N ALA A 662 7.04 -20.39 -52.96
CA ALA A 662 8.21 -19.77 -52.36
C ALA A 662 8.71 -20.59 -51.16
N ALA A 663 9.86 -21.25 -51.29
CA ALA A 663 10.65 -21.62 -50.11
C ALA A 663 11.23 -20.31 -49.54
N GLY A 664 10.67 -19.86 -48.41
CA GLY A 664 11.05 -18.59 -47.77
C GLY A 664 10.12 -18.24 -46.61
N HIS A 665 10.33 -18.93 -45.50
CA HIS A 665 9.86 -18.70 -44.12
C HIS A 665 9.72 -17.23 -43.66
N THR A 666 8.87 -16.99 -42.66
CA THR A 666 9.24 -16.18 -41.49
C THR A 666 9.20 -17.06 -40.23
N THR A 667 9.96 -16.67 -39.20
CA THR A 667 10.64 -17.52 -38.21
C THR A 667 10.11 -17.25 -36.79
N TYR A 668 9.56 -18.22 -36.06
CA TYR A 668 10.41 -19.00 -35.15
C TYR A 668 10.06 -20.50 -35.03
N GLU A 669 8.82 -20.96 -35.22
CA GLU A 669 8.50 -22.41 -35.20
C GLU A 669 7.36 -22.80 -36.16
N ASN A 670 7.18 -24.12 -36.33
CA ASN A 670 6.10 -24.72 -37.11
C ASN A 670 4.73 -24.34 -36.53
N SER A 671 3.78 -24.05 -37.40
CA SER A 671 2.35 -23.97 -37.10
C SER A 671 1.90 -25.17 -36.26
N GLU A 672 1.64 -24.98 -34.96
CA GLU A 672 0.76 -25.88 -34.21
C GLU A 672 -0.67 -25.58 -34.65
N ILE A 673 -1.16 -26.26 -35.69
CA ILE A 673 -2.58 -26.59 -35.68
C ILE A 673 -2.71 -27.54 -34.50
N ARG A 674 -3.04 -27.04 -33.30
CA ARG A 674 -3.59 -27.91 -32.27
C ARG A 674 -4.90 -28.41 -32.81
N ASP A 675 -4.90 -29.62 -33.36
CA ASP A 675 -6.12 -30.33 -33.67
C ASP A 675 -6.84 -30.51 -32.33
N LEU A 676 -7.83 -29.63 -32.07
CA LEU A 676 -8.62 -29.57 -30.84
C LEU A 676 -9.25 -30.92 -30.49
N PHE A 677 -9.30 -31.83 -31.46
CA PHE A 677 -9.90 -33.14 -31.33
C PHE A 677 -8.89 -34.26 -31.27
N ARG A 678 -7.57 -34.01 -31.27
CA ARG A 678 -6.56 -35.07 -31.16
C ARG A 678 -5.57 -34.83 -30.04
N ASP A 679 -5.16 -35.92 -29.41
CA ASP A 679 -4.13 -35.89 -28.38
C ASP A 679 -2.76 -35.63 -29.03
N PRO A 680 -2.01 -34.59 -28.64
CA PRO A 680 -0.72 -34.28 -29.23
C PRO A 680 0.36 -35.35 -28.98
N ASP A 681 0.19 -36.21 -27.97
CA ASP A 681 1.16 -37.24 -27.63
C ASP A 681 0.99 -38.55 -28.42
N ASP A 682 -0.22 -38.87 -28.91
CA ASP A 682 -0.47 -40.12 -29.65
C ASP A 682 -1.37 -40.01 -30.91
N ASP A 683 -1.83 -38.80 -31.26
CA ASP A 683 -2.70 -38.50 -32.40
C ASP A 683 -4.11 -39.17 -32.31
N ALA A 684 -4.54 -39.64 -31.14
CA ALA A 684 -5.87 -40.21 -30.92
C ALA A 684 -6.95 -39.14 -30.79
N PHE A 685 -8.11 -39.41 -31.38
CA PHE A 685 -9.25 -38.52 -31.28
C PHE A 685 -9.82 -38.46 -29.85
N ARG A 686 -10.02 -37.27 -29.29
CA ARG A 686 -10.80 -37.00 -28.06
C ARG A 686 -12.31 -36.99 -28.34
N ALA A 687 -12.79 -37.92 -29.15
CA ALA A 687 -14.20 -38.18 -29.33
C ALA A 687 -14.65 -39.24 -28.32
N VAL A 688 -15.74 -38.99 -27.61
CA VAL A 688 -16.43 -40.08 -26.87
C VAL A 688 -17.13 -40.92 -27.93
N ASP A 689 -16.55 -42.07 -28.25
CA ASP A 689 -17.15 -43.00 -29.21
C ASP A 689 -18.49 -43.51 -28.69
N TRP A 690 -19.55 -43.26 -29.48
CA TRP A 690 -20.87 -43.84 -29.24
C TRP A 690 -20.78 -45.36 -29.38
N ASN A 691 -21.11 -46.08 -28.32
CA ASN A 691 -21.20 -47.53 -28.37
C ASN A 691 -22.68 -47.97 -28.45
N LEU A 692 -22.93 -49.18 -28.93
CA LEU A 692 -24.31 -49.68 -29.08
C LEU A 692 -25.06 -49.72 -27.74
N GLY A 693 -24.36 -49.89 -26.62
CA GLY A 693 -24.93 -49.87 -25.27
C GLY A 693 -25.43 -48.48 -24.82
N ASP A 694 -25.03 -47.41 -25.50
CA ASP A 694 -25.60 -46.07 -25.27
C ASP A 694 -26.96 -45.89 -25.97
N VAL A 695 -27.46 -46.93 -26.68
CA VAL A 695 -28.76 -46.96 -27.36
C VAL A 695 -29.67 -47.98 -26.70
N THR A 696 -30.81 -47.53 -26.16
CA THR A 696 -31.85 -48.41 -25.63
C THR A 696 -32.54 -49.17 -26.76
N PHE A 697 -32.47 -50.51 -26.77
CA PHE A 697 -33.14 -51.33 -27.77
C PHE A 697 -34.43 -51.93 -27.22
N TYR A 698 -35.56 -51.66 -27.86
CA TYR A 698 -36.86 -52.20 -27.46
C TYR A 698 -37.10 -53.53 -28.16
N VAL A 699 -37.52 -54.54 -27.41
CA VAL A 699 -37.86 -55.86 -27.95
C VAL A 699 -39.22 -56.31 -27.46
N LEU A 700 -39.99 -56.85 -28.39
CA LEU A 700 -41.23 -57.55 -28.10
C LEU A 700 -40.89 -59.02 -27.80
N ARG A 701 -41.34 -59.52 -26.64
CA ARG A 701 -41.07 -60.87 -26.17
C ARG A 701 -42.36 -61.55 -25.77
N ASN A 702 -42.56 -62.79 -26.21
CA ASN A 702 -43.69 -63.59 -25.74
C ASN A 702 -43.33 -64.23 -24.40
N ASP A 703 -44.23 -64.17 -23.42
CA ASP A 703 -44.04 -64.86 -22.15
C ASP A 703 -44.19 -66.37 -22.39
N PRO A 704 -43.14 -67.18 -22.16
CA PRO A 704 -43.20 -68.62 -22.39
C PRO A 704 -44.11 -69.34 -21.36
N THR A 705 -44.50 -68.68 -20.28
CA THR A 705 -45.31 -69.27 -19.19
C THR A 705 -46.81 -69.02 -19.33
N THR A 706 -47.22 -68.01 -20.10
CA THR A 706 -48.62 -67.70 -20.40
C THR A 706 -48.85 -67.77 -21.91
N LYS A 707 -49.66 -68.74 -22.37
CA LYS A 707 -49.97 -68.87 -23.80
C LYS A 707 -50.82 -67.68 -24.25
N GLY A 708 -50.23 -66.81 -25.07
CA GLY A 708 -50.91 -65.65 -25.66
C GLY A 708 -50.63 -64.31 -24.98
N SER A 709 -49.55 -64.16 -24.21
CA SER A 709 -49.13 -62.86 -23.67
C SER A 709 -47.78 -62.45 -24.25
N SER A 710 -47.70 -61.20 -24.69
CA SER A 710 -46.51 -60.59 -25.29
C SER A 710 -46.20 -59.26 -24.61
N GLN A 711 -44.94 -59.04 -24.26
CA GLN A 711 -44.49 -57.87 -23.51
C GLN A 711 -43.32 -57.14 -24.17
N VAL A 712 -43.34 -55.80 -24.09
CA VAL A 712 -42.21 -54.97 -24.51
C VAL A 712 -41.21 -54.85 -23.36
N SER A 713 -39.93 -55.04 -23.65
CA SER A 713 -38.81 -54.87 -22.72
C SER A 713 -37.69 -54.06 -23.38
N THR A 714 -36.86 -53.40 -22.59
CA THR A 714 -35.63 -52.78 -23.09
C THR A 714 -34.45 -53.70 -22.85
N VAL A 715 -33.57 -53.78 -23.82
CA VAL A 715 -32.33 -54.56 -23.76
C VAL A 715 -31.17 -53.67 -24.17
N ASP A 716 -30.05 -53.90 -23.52
CA ASP A 716 -28.76 -53.44 -24.00
C ASP A 716 -28.45 -54.24 -25.29
N PRO A 717 -28.32 -53.58 -26.46
CA PRO A 717 -28.10 -54.28 -27.73
C PRO A 717 -26.67 -54.82 -27.87
N PHE A 718 -25.74 -54.43 -27.00
CA PHE A 718 -24.38 -54.95 -26.97
C PHE A 718 -24.28 -56.22 -26.10
N THR A 719 -24.89 -56.22 -24.92
CA THR A 719 -24.82 -57.37 -24.00
C THR A 719 -26.00 -58.34 -24.12
N GLY A 720 -27.11 -57.89 -24.71
CA GLY A 720 -28.39 -58.62 -24.80
C GLY A 720 -29.12 -58.73 -23.45
N VAL A 721 -28.59 -58.11 -22.39
CA VAL A 721 -29.19 -58.11 -21.05
C VAL A 721 -30.40 -57.18 -21.06
N ALA A 722 -31.51 -57.64 -20.48
CA ALA A 722 -32.68 -56.80 -20.30
C ALA A 722 -32.43 -55.78 -19.19
N GLU A 723 -32.59 -54.51 -19.51
CA GLU A 723 -32.41 -53.41 -18.57
C GLU A 723 -33.70 -53.16 -17.78
N VAL A 724 -34.84 -53.20 -18.47
CA VAL A 724 -36.16 -53.12 -17.86
C VAL A 724 -37.06 -54.16 -18.49
N LEU A 725 -37.70 -54.93 -17.61
CA LEU A 725 -38.64 -55.98 -17.98
C LEU A 725 -40.07 -55.45 -17.84
N ASN A 726 -40.89 -55.73 -18.85
CA ASN A 726 -42.36 -55.68 -18.81
C ASN A 726 -42.96 -54.26 -18.70
N PHE A 727 -42.82 -53.46 -19.76
CA PHE A 727 -43.48 -52.15 -19.87
C PHE A 727 -44.99 -52.24 -20.15
N SER A 728 -45.45 -53.38 -20.68
CA SER A 728 -46.86 -53.60 -21.02
C SER A 728 -47.59 -54.54 -20.05
N ASN A 729 -48.92 -54.42 -20.04
CA ASN A 729 -49.77 -55.25 -19.19
C ASN A 729 -49.65 -56.74 -19.58
N ALA A 730 -49.54 -57.61 -18.58
CA ALA A 730 -49.25 -59.05 -18.75
C ALA A 730 -50.39 -59.86 -19.38
N GLY A 731 -51.53 -59.24 -19.67
CA GLY A 731 -52.68 -59.90 -20.34
C GLY A 731 -52.81 -59.59 -21.82
N TRP A 732 -51.90 -58.83 -22.43
CA TRP A 732 -52.05 -58.39 -23.83
C TRP A 732 -51.24 -59.25 -24.81
N ASP A 733 -51.87 -59.64 -25.91
CA ASP A 733 -51.16 -60.23 -27.06
C ASP A 733 -50.75 -59.14 -28.06
N LEU A 734 -49.57 -58.59 -27.83
CA LEU A 734 -48.96 -57.57 -28.66
C LEU A 734 -48.24 -58.21 -29.86
N ASN A 735 -48.52 -57.73 -31.07
CA ASN A 735 -47.88 -58.21 -32.29
C ASN A 735 -46.78 -57.28 -32.82
N ASP A 736 -46.92 -55.98 -32.58
CA ASP A 736 -45.98 -54.96 -33.04
C ASP A 736 -46.04 -53.74 -32.12
N PHE A 737 -45.01 -52.89 -32.14
CA PHE A 737 -44.99 -51.63 -31.41
C PHE A 737 -44.29 -50.53 -32.20
N ASP A 738 -44.72 -49.30 -32.02
CA ASP A 738 -44.12 -48.14 -32.67
C ASP A 738 -44.28 -46.88 -31.81
N PHE A 739 -43.44 -45.89 -32.04
CA PHE A 739 -43.55 -44.58 -31.42
C PHE A 739 -44.31 -43.64 -32.34
N ASN A 740 -45.22 -42.83 -31.76
CA ASN A 740 -45.82 -41.73 -32.50
C ASN A 740 -44.85 -40.53 -32.60
N ALA A 741 -45.24 -39.52 -33.37
CA ALA A 741 -44.46 -38.29 -33.54
C ALA A 741 -44.25 -37.47 -32.23
N ASN A 742 -44.97 -37.80 -31.16
CA ASN A 742 -44.84 -37.19 -29.83
C ASN A 742 -43.98 -38.03 -28.86
N ASN A 743 -43.27 -39.06 -29.36
CA ASN A 743 -42.46 -40.02 -28.59
C ASN A 743 -43.25 -40.86 -27.57
N GLU A 744 -44.53 -41.07 -27.82
CA GLU A 744 -45.34 -41.99 -27.02
C GLU A 744 -45.32 -43.39 -27.66
N LEU A 745 -45.10 -44.42 -26.84
CA LEU A 745 -45.04 -45.81 -27.29
C LEU A 745 -46.45 -46.40 -27.42
N PHE A 746 -46.75 -46.96 -28.58
CA PHE A 746 -47.98 -47.71 -28.85
C PHE A 746 -47.64 -49.13 -29.27
N ALA A 747 -48.47 -50.09 -28.89
CA ALA A 747 -48.43 -51.43 -29.47
C ALA A 747 -49.76 -51.83 -30.08
N PHE A 748 -49.67 -52.72 -31.05
CA PHE A 748 -50.82 -53.28 -31.74
C PHE A 748 -51.18 -54.62 -31.12
N SER A 749 -52.42 -54.73 -30.60
CA SER A 749 -52.97 -55.94 -30.00
C SER A 749 -54.12 -56.49 -30.83
N SER A 750 -54.12 -57.81 -31.06
CA SER A 750 -55.20 -58.52 -31.76
C SER A 750 -56.27 -59.10 -30.83
N ASP A 751 -56.06 -59.09 -29.51
CA ASP A 751 -56.91 -59.76 -28.52
C ASP A 751 -57.42 -58.81 -27.41
N ALA A 752 -57.54 -57.51 -27.72
CA ALA A 752 -58.05 -56.49 -26.78
C ALA A 752 -59.57 -56.60 -26.47
N ASP A 753 -60.16 -57.77 -26.70
CA ASP A 753 -61.60 -58.04 -26.55
C ASP A 753 -62.00 -58.47 -25.14
N ASP A 754 -61.04 -58.72 -24.22
CA ASP A 754 -61.34 -59.02 -22.82
C ASP A 754 -60.77 -57.94 -21.86
N GLU A 755 -61.70 -57.22 -21.22
CA GLU A 755 -61.55 -56.25 -20.12
C GLU A 755 -61.27 -54.74 -20.45
N GLY A 756 -62.37 -53.96 -20.48
CA GLY A 756 -62.47 -52.74 -19.67
C GLY A 756 -61.97 -51.38 -20.20
N PHE A 757 -61.33 -51.24 -21.37
CA PHE A 757 -60.74 -49.95 -21.79
C PHE A 757 -61.47 -49.16 -22.89
N ARG A 758 -61.60 -47.84 -22.71
CA ARG A 758 -62.40 -46.92 -23.53
C ARG A 758 -61.58 -46.21 -24.62
N CYS A 759 -61.37 -46.85 -25.77
CA CYS A 759 -61.00 -46.15 -27.01
C CYS A 759 -61.98 -46.57 -28.12
N GLU A 760 -62.60 -45.59 -28.79
CA GLU A 760 -63.46 -45.77 -29.96
C GLU A 760 -62.82 -45.02 -31.13
N PRO A 761 -62.83 -45.58 -32.37
CA PRO A 761 -63.61 -46.74 -32.82
C PRO A 761 -62.92 -48.10 -32.58
N ARG A 762 -63.70 -49.14 -32.27
CA ARG A 762 -63.23 -50.53 -32.14
C ARG A 762 -63.46 -51.34 -33.42
N ASP A 763 -62.44 -52.07 -33.89
CA ASP A 763 -62.57 -53.12 -34.90
C ASP A 763 -62.05 -54.46 -34.32
N ALA A 764 -62.97 -55.26 -33.78
CA ALA A 764 -62.69 -56.56 -33.16
C ALA A 764 -62.15 -57.61 -34.15
N SER A 765 -62.22 -57.36 -35.46
CA SER A 765 -61.69 -58.28 -36.48
C SER A 765 -60.30 -57.88 -36.98
N ALA A 766 -59.88 -56.63 -36.75
CA ALA A 766 -58.65 -56.07 -37.32
C ALA A 766 -57.58 -55.69 -36.28
N GLY A 767 -57.85 -55.74 -34.97
CA GLY A 767 -56.91 -55.36 -33.90
C GLY A 767 -56.87 -53.85 -33.59
N GLN A 768 -56.24 -53.46 -32.48
CA GLN A 768 -56.20 -52.07 -32.01
C GLN A 768 -54.80 -51.63 -31.57
N TYR A 769 -54.46 -50.36 -31.82
CA TYR A 769 -53.29 -49.71 -31.24
C TYR A 769 -53.62 -49.18 -29.84
N ILE A 770 -52.82 -49.58 -28.85
CA ILE A 770 -52.95 -49.19 -27.45
C ILE A 770 -51.65 -48.52 -26.99
N GLN A 771 -51.76 -47.40 -26.28
CA GLN A 771 -50.60 -46.75 -25.67
C GLN A 771 -50.13 -47.61 -24.49
N ILE A 772 -48.81 -47.80 -24.38
CA ILE A 772 -48.19 -48.60 -23.31
C ILE A 772 -47.41 -47.69 -22.36
#